data_AF-A0A843EC82-F1
#
_entry.id   AF-A0A843EC82-F1
#
_cell.length_a   1.000
_cell.length_b   1.000
_cell.length_c   1.000
_cell.angle_alpha   90.00
_cell.angle_beta   90.00
_cell.angle_gamma   90.00
#
_symmetry.space_group_name_H-M   'P 1'
#
loop_
_entity.id
_entity.type
_entity.pdbx_description
1 polymer ?
#
loop_
_entity_poly.entity_id
_entity_poly.type
_entity_poly.pdbx_seq_one_letter_code
_entity_poly.pdbx_strand_id
1 'polypeptide(L)'
;SMYEVTRVQINGNNKWYFARYLDGFADRDESLCRIIEQYLECFAPATVKEIAYALSLTEEDTVMALKTLMGDEIVVEGKFLISEGDQYMKHIDRMRLKAGSSDVFDFETVERYQVYKGQRFDSIEDFFAFYGSAGSELDVYNRVPGFDLEKWYSMRESGQIRLGRFIRGRVRFVMNDDASKLASLRHEPVTEEDLELLDVIDRMGQATMRQLVAETGLEKPQVKESILRLDRDLRIVHAFSGREDWGTENTYEIYVPDKLEEDPIPYLVEQSVRAYGPIPVMALRYILGIDPDTAVRIATSIGAKTIYVGDGHTPMLVMEDEIPKMGDAQLSDDVIVMSLFDPALSAKWAEISARYGDRWIYPFVRGSSIIGAAEMWEMSGCIEIRSLDLDDAADLVPALEALDRMMGFFKMKGTDIIRIREIKSVDAAELDDETKAILEKAEYRFVNGFYAKGRFITRTFTREEIMSYVIRKQHVPPADRYASLEALVADRGYIRNDSELMARVSGRKLFKKLIGRDEYVKTFTSIPYIGYTTRDKALLYASAKQTELTEEQSKVLQIVRRFEPAAKKDIVRVSPYSEPDTVEALNSLVHLSLVYQDSVSMYSAVDGDLIPKDQAQLWAAKMAFKEFGMFSAEQFSLFMDIRMSVARSLLRKMEDEGYLVKGFLEKDCSTLMWMLAEDKDRKVE
;
A
#
# COMPACT_ATOMS: atom_id res chain seq x y z
N SER A 1 -48.75 -18.19 -2.24
CA SER A 1 -49.18 -17.99 -0.84
C SER A 1 -49.11 -16.51 -0.51
N MET A 2 -49.95 -15.93 0.36
CA MET A 2 -49.77 -14.52 0.77
C MET A 2 -48.40 -14.31 1.44
N TYR A 3 -47.87 -15.38 2.04
CA TYR A 3 -46.55 -15.48 2.70
C TYR A 3 -45.35 -15.49 1.75
N GLU A 4 -45.58 -15.37 0.45
CA GLU A 4 -44.50 -15.23 -0.52
C GLU A 4 -44.62 -13.90 -1.25
N VAL A 5 -45.51 -12.97 -0.88
CA VAL A 5 -45.79 -11.77 -1.69
C VAL A 5 -45.38 -10.51 -0.92
N THR A 6 -44.39 -9.77 -1.42
CA THR A 6 -43.87 -8.51 -0.83
C THR A 6 -44.21 -7.31 -1.71
N ARG A 7 -44.29 -6.12 -1.11
CA ARG A 7 -44.66 -4.86 -1.75
C ARG A 7 -43.43 -4.16 -2.32
N VAL A 8 -43.44 -3.85 -3.62
CA VAL A 8 -42.25 -3.34 -4.32
C VAL A 8 -42.29 -1.84 -4.60
N GLN A 9 -43.46 -1.26 -4.88
CA GLN A 9 -43.55 0.15 -5.32
C GLN A 9 -44.97 0.72 -5.14
N ILE A 10 -45.11 2.06 -5.16
CA ILE A 10 -46.40 2.77 -5.27
C ILE A 10 -46.46 3.51 -6.61
N ASN A 11 -47.62 3.56 -7.27
CA ASN A 11 -47.81 4.38 -8.47
C ASN A 11 -48.30 5.80 -8.13
N GLY A 12 -48.21 6.73 -9.10
CA GLY A 12 -48.65 8.13 -8.96
C GLY A 12 -50.14 8.36 -8.70
N ASN A 13 -50.95 7.31 -8.57
CA ASN A 13 -52.36 7.34 -8.17
C ASN A 13 -52.59 6.66 -6.80
N ASN A 14 -51.57 6.57 -5.94
CA ASN A 14 -51.65 5.95 -4.60
C ASN A 14 -52.07 4.47 -4.60
N LYS A 15 -51.59 3.67 -5.57
CA LYS A 15 -51.82 2.21 -5.60
C LYS A 15 -50.51 1.42 -5.54
N TRP A 16 -50.51 0.31 -4.79
CA TRP A 16 -49.33 -0.53 -4.51
C TRP A 16 -49.09 -1.64 -5.55
N TYR A 17 -47.81 -1.99 -5.78
CA TYR A 17 -47.34 -3.16 -6.54
C TYR A 17 -46.75 -4.25 -5.63
N PHE A 18 -46.82 -5.52 -6.07
CA PHE A 18 -46.38 -6.69 -5.30
C PHE A 18 -45.54 -7.69 -6.14
N ALA A 19 -44.54 -8.34 -5.53
CA ALA A 19 -43.66 -9.37 -6.12
C ALA A 19 -43.53 -10.61 -5.21
N ARG A 20 -42.99 -11.73 -5.72
CA ARG A 20 -42.91 -13.02 -4.98
C ARG A 20 -41.50 -13.31 -4.41
N TYR A 21 -41.38 -13.65 -3.14
CA TYR A 21 -40.15 -13.97 -2.39
C TYR A 21 -39.83 -15.48 -2.41
N LEU A 22 -38.55 -15.87 -2.56
CA LEU A 22 -38.14 -17.25 -2.92
C LEU A 22 -37.04 -17.91 -2.04
N ASP A 23 -36.51 -17.27 -0.99
CA ASP A 23 -35.42 -17.85 -0.18
C ASP A 23 -35.94 -18.55 1.11
N GLY A 24 -35.39 -19.73 1.43
CA GLY A 24 -35.92 -20.74 2.37
C GLY A 24 -36.10 -20.35 3.87
N PHE A 25 -36.46 -21.36 4.69
CA PHE A 25 -36.95 -21.17 6.08
C PHE A 25 -35.84 -21.09 7.13
N ALA A 26 -35.92 -20.07 7.99
CA ALA A 26 -35.01 -19.76 9.12
C ALA A 26 -35.44 -20.46 10.44
N ASP A 27 -34.75 -20.18 11.56
CA ASP A 27 -35.16 -20.61 12.91
C ASP A 27 -36.57 -20.08 13.29
N ARG A 28 -37.23 -20.69 14.28
CA ARG A 28 -38.63 -20.36 14.63
C ARG A 28 -38.79 -18.89 15.02
N ASP A 29 -37.91 -18.35 15.83
CA ASP A 29 -38.03 -16.97 16.33
C ASP A 29 -37.75 -15.95 15.21
N GLU A 30 -36.77 -16.23 14.36
CA GLU A 30 -36.48 -15.43 13.15
C GLU A 30 -37.65 -15.48 12.15
N SER A 31 -38.25 -16.66 11.98
CA SER A 31 -39.44 -16.85 11.14
C SER A 31 -40.65 -16.08 11.68
N LEU A 32 -40.81 -16.00 13.00
CA LEU A 32 -41.86 -15.22 13.66
C LEU A 32 -41.65 -13.71 13.47
N CYS A 33 -40.43 -13.21 13.70
CA CYS A 33 -40.09 -11.82 13.41
C CYS A 33 -40.38 -11.48 11.94
N ARG A 34 -39.92 -12.32 11.02
CA ARG A 34 -40.09 -12.13 9.58
C ARG A 34 -41.55 -12.09 9.13
N ILE A 35 -42.39 -13.02 9.59
CA ILE A 35 -43.80 -13.08 9.17
C ILE A 35 -44.61 -11.91 9.77
N ILE A 36 -44.28 -11.49 10.99
CA ILE A 36 -44.88 -10.31 11.63
C ILE A 36 -44.47 -9.04 10.91
N GLU A 37 -43.20 -8.91 10.56
CA GLU A 37 -42.69 -7.79 9.77
C GLU A 37 -43.41 -7.70 8.42
N GLN A 38 -43.52 -8.81 7.67
CA GLN A 38 -44.26 -8.88 6.41
C GLN A 38 -45.74 -8.52 6.56
N TYR A 39 -46.38 -8.95 7.65
CA TYR A 39 -47.75 -8.57 7.93
C TYR A 39 -47.88 -7.06 8.13
N LEU A 40 -46.97 -6.46 8.90
CA LEU A 40 -46.93 -5.01 9.11
C LEU A 40 -46.65 -4.24 7.82
N GLU A 41 -45.92 -4.78 6.84
CA GLU A 41 -45.75 -4.14 5.51
C GLU A 41 -47.09 -3.90 4.78
N CYS A 42 -48.05 -4.80 5.01
CA CYS A 42 -49.32 -4.81 4.29
C CYS A 42 -50.47 -4.20 5.10
N PHE A 43 -50.46 -4.38 6.41
CA PHE A 43 -51.64 -4.15 7.27
C PHE A 43 -51.36 -3.23 8.47
N ALA A 44 -50.21 -2.56 8.52
CA ALA A 44 -49.94 -1.55 9.54
C ALA A 44 -50.80 -0.27 9.38
N PRO A 45 -51.07 0.47 10.48
CA PRO A 45 -50.73 0.13 11.87
C PRO A 45 -51.68 -0.94 12.44
N ALA A 46 -51.13 -1.93 13.17
CA ALA A 46 -51.89 -3.05 13.74
C ALA A 46 -51.54 -3.31 15.20
N THR A 47 -52.53 -3.72 16.00
CA THR A 47 -52.37 -4.12 17.41
C THR A 47 -51.85 -5.56 17.53
N VAL A 48 -51.30 -5.93 18.70
CA VAL A 48 -50.91 -7.32 19.01
C VAL A 48 -52.03 -8.31 18.69
N LYS A 49 -53.27 -7.99 19.05
CA LYS A 49 -54.43 -8.87 18.84
C LYS A 49 -54.74 -9.08 17.36
N GLU A 50 -54.64 -8.04 16.55
CA GLU A 50 -54.86 -8.12 15.11
C GLU A 50 -53.78 -8.97 14.43
N ILE A 51 -52.52 -8.77 14.80
CA ILE A 51 -51.38 -9.53 14.27
C ILE A 51 -51.48 -11.00 14.68
N ALA A 52 -51.68 -11.28 15.97
CA ALA A 52 -51.81 -12.64 16.51
C ALA A 52 -52.98 -13.39 15.85
N TYR A 53 -54.12 -12.72 15.68
CA TYR A 53 -55.28 -13.29 15.01
C TYR A 53 -55.02 -13.58 13.52
N ALA A 54 -54.48 -12.61 12.79
CA ALA A 54 -54.25 -12.74 11.35
C ALA A 54 -53.20 -13.79 10.99
N LEU A 55 -52.16 -13.93 11.82
CA LEU A 55 -51.07 -14.88 11.61
C LEU A 55 -51.26 -16.21 12.34
N SER A 56 -52.38 -16.38 13.06
CA SER A 56 -52.65 -17.57 13.89
C SER A 56 -51.53 -17.86 14.90
N LEU A 57 -50.96 -16.80 15.47
CA LEU A 57 -49.92 -16.84 16.50
C LEU A 57 -50.53 -16.63 17.89
N THR A 58 -49.80 -17.01 18.94
CA THR A 58 -50.17 -16.61 20.29
C THR A 58 -49.88 -15.11 20.49
N GLU A 59 -50.64 -14.44 21.36
CA GLU A 59 -50.31 -13.05 21.74
C GLU A 59 -48.92 -12.96 22.38
N GLU A 60 -48.50 -14.00 23.10
CA GLU A 60 -47.17 -14.09 23.74
C GLU A 60 -46.04 -14.16 22.70
N ASP A 61 -46.12 -15.07 21.72
CA ASP A 61 -45.15 -15.15 20.61
C ASP A 61 -45.10 -13.82 19.83
N THR A 62 -46.28 -13.20 19.60
CA THR A 62 -46.40 -11.93 18.87
C THR A 62 -45.73 -10.78 19.63
N VAL A 63 -45.95 -10.69 20.96
CA VAL A 63 -45.31 -9.68 21.80
C VAL A 63 -43.80 -9.88 21.87
N MET A 64 -43.32 -11.12 21.98
CA MET A 64 -41.88 -11.40 21.99
C MET A 64 -41.23 -10.97 20.68
N ALA A 65 -41.79 -11.37 19.54
CA ALA A 65 -41.26 -11.00 18.22
C ALA A 65 -41.33 -9.49 17.98
N LEU A 66 -42.44 -8.81 18.34
CA LEU A 66 -42.52 -7.35 18.25
C LEU A 66 -41.50 -6.65 19.15
N LYS A 67 -41.21 -7.18 20.34
CA LYS A 67 -40.15 -6.65 21.22
C LYS A 67 -38.77 -6.80 20.59
N THR A 68 -38.48 -7.93 19.95
CA THR A 68 -37.24 -8.12 19.20
C THR A 68 -37.16 -7.11 18.06
N LEU A 69 -38.20 -7.02 17.21
CA LEU A 69 -38.26 -6.07 16.10
C LEU A 69 -38.18 -4.59 16.54
N MET A 70 -38.67 -4.26 17.75
CA MET A 70 -38.49 -2.93 18.34
C MET A 70 -37.08 -2.70 18.87
N GLY A 71 -36.47 -3.74 19.46
CA GLY A 71 -35.06 -3.71 19.87
C GLY A 71 -34.12 -3.50 18.69
N ASP A 72 -34.48 -4.06 17.53
CA ASP A 72 -33.77 -3.92 16.26
C ASP A 72 -34.17 -2.66 15.46
N GLU A 73 -35.01 -1.79 16.03
CA GLU A 73 -35.51 -0.54 15.41
C GLU A 73 -36.28 -0.71 14.08
N ILE A 74 -36.71 -1.93 13.75
CA ILE A 74 -37.49 -2.25 12.53
C ILE A 74 -38.94 -1.78 12.69
N VAL A 75 -39.50 -1.92 13.89
CA VAL A 75 -40.91 -1.62 14.21
C VAL A 75 -41.00 -0.57 15.31
N VAL A 76 -42.05 0.24 15.27
CA VAL A 76 -42.37 1.23 16.29
C VAL A 76 -43.74 0.98 16.91
N GLU A 77 -43.82 1.19 18.22
CA GLU A 77 -45.07 1.20 18.98
C GLU A 77 -45.63 2.63 19.11
N GLY A 78 -46.96 2.76 19.01
CA GLY A 78 -47.64 4.01 19.30
C GLY A 78 -49.15 3.96 19.11
N LYS A 79 -49.79 5.12 19.31
CA LYS A 79 -51.22 5.32 19.04
C LYS A 79 -51.38 6.11 17.75
N PHE A 80 -51.43 5.41 16.63
CA PHE A 80 -51.48 6.02 15.30
C PHE A 80 -52.91 6.27 14.83
N LEU A 81 -53.83 5.38 15.19
CA LEU A 81 -55.27 5.48 14.95
C LEU A 81 -56.03 5.35 16.28
N ILE A 82 -57.33 5.67 16.27
CA ILE A 82 -58.20 5.48 17.44
C ILE A 82 -58.46 3.97 17.60
N SER A 83 -57.75 3.34 18.53
CA SER A 83 -57.87 1.92 18.88
C SER A 83 -57.77 1.71 20.39
N GLU A 84 -58.26 0.57 20.89
CA GLU A 84 -58.25 0.22 22.33
C GLU A 84 -56.85 -0.19 22.84
N GLY A 85 -55.91 -0.51 21.96
CA GLY A 85 -54.55 -0.95 22.30
C GLY A 85 -53.46 -0.20 21.54
N ASP A 86 -52.21 -0.40 21.99
CA ASP A 86 -51.04 0.11 21.28
C ASP A 86 -50.89 -0.60 19.93
N GLN A 87 -50.49 0.18 18.93
CA GLN A 87 -50.38 -0.26 17.54
C GLN A 87 -48.92 -0.24 17.12
N TYR A 88 -48.60 -1.12 16.18
CA TYR A 88 -47.27 -1.32 15.66
C TYR A 88 -47.27 -1.04 14.16
N MET A 89 -46.22 -0.39 13.68
CA MET A 89 -45.95 -0.20 12.25
C MET A 89 -44.45 -0.19 12.00
N LYS A 90 -44.03 -0.35 10.74
CA LYS A 90 -42.62 -0.23 10.40
C LYS A 90 -42.11 1.17 10.72
N HIS A 91 -40.88 1.23 11.23
CA HIS A 91 -40.21 2.47 11.58
C HIS A 91 -40.12 3.44 10.38
N ILE A 92 -39.76 2.93 9.20
CA ILE A 92 -39.71 3.68 7.93
C ILE A 92 -41.05 4.29 7.53
N ASP A 93 -42.18 3.61 7.77
CA ASP A 93 -43.50 4.11 7.40
C ASP A 93 -43.93 5.25 8.34
N ARG A 94 -43.57 5.18 9.63
CA ARG A 94 -43.75 6.30 10.56
C ARG A 94 -42.96 7.54 10.10
N MET A 95 -41.72 7.36 9.67
CA MET A 95 -40.88 8.46 9.18
C MET A 95 -41.49 9.10 7.92
N ARG A 96 -41.93 8.29 6.95
CA ARG A 96 -42.63 8.76 5.73
C ARG A 96 -43.91 9.54 6.06
N LEU A 97 -44.72 9.04 7.00
CA LEU A 97 -45.94 9.73 7.45
C LEU A 97 -45.65 11.07 8.13
N LYS A 98 -44.59 11.16 8.94
CA LYS A 98 -44.15 12.44 9.53
C LYS A 98 -43.63 13.42 8.49
N ALA A 99 -42.91 12.94 7.47
CA ALA A 99 -42.32 13.77 6.43
C ALA A 99 -43.33 14.23 5.37
N GLY A 100 -44.42 13.47 5.16
CA GLY A 100 -45.38 13.72 4.09
C GLY A 100 -44.84 13.47 2.67
N SER A 101 -43.74 12.71 2.54
CA SER A 101 -43.07 12.40 1.27
C SER A 101 -42.63 10.93 1.24
N SER A 102 -42.55 10.35 0.04
CA SER A 102 -41.96 9.03 -0.20
C SER A 102 -40.43 9.03 -0.16
N ASP A 103 -39.79 10.20 -0.26
CA ASP A 103 -38.34 10.37 -0.39
C ASP A 103 -37.64 10.35 0.99
N VAL A 104 -38.03 9.37 1.81
CA VAL A 104 -37.48 9.13 3.14
C VAL A 104 -36.88 7.73 3.19
N PHE A 105 -35.62 7.66 3.63
CA PHE A 105 -34.81 6.46 3.68
C PHE A 105 -34.18 6.30 5.08
N ASP A 106 -33.94 5.07 5.51
CA ASP A 106 -33.09 4.78 6.67
C ASP A 106 -31.60 4.87 6.30
N PHE A 107 -30.74 4.97 7.31
CA PHE A 107 -29.29 5.09 7.10
C PHE A 107 -28.69 3.84 6.45
N GLU A 108 -29.17 2.65 6.80
CA GLU A 108 -28.65 1.39 6.27
C GLU A 108 -28.86 1.30 4.76
N THR A 109 -30.04 1.69 4.27
CA THR A 109 -30.36 1.73 2.83
C THR A 109 -29.47 2.71 2.09
N VAL A 110 -29.16 3.86 2.69
CA VAL A 110 -28.25 4.86 2.11
C VAL A 110 -26.82 4.31 2.04
N GLU A 111 -26.30 3.77 3.14
CA GLU A 111 -24.96 3.19 3.21
C GLU A 111 -24.80 2.03 2.22
N ARG A 112 -25.80 1.12 2.18
CA ARG A 112 -25.84 0.01 1.23
C ARG A 112 -25.79 0.51 -0.21
N TYR A 113 -26.57 1.53 -0.55
CA TYR A 113 -26.55 2.10 -1.89
C TYR A 113 -25.22 2.79 -2.24
N GLN A 114 -24.62 3.53 -1.31
CA GLN A 114 -23.31 4.16 -1.51
C GLN A 114 -22.21 3.13 -1.82
N VAL A 115 -22.16 2.03 -1.07
CA VAL A 115 -21.21 0.93 -1.33
C VAL A 115 -21.49 0.30 -2.69
N TYR A 116 -22.77 -0.01 -2.98
CA TYR A 116 -23.20 -0.65 -4.23
C TYR A 116 -22.69 0.06 -5.48
N LYS A 117 -22.80 1.39 -5.55
CA LYS A 117 -22.37 2.18 -6.71
C LYS A 117 -20.88 2.11 -7.00
N GLY A 118 -20.09 1.89 -5.96
CA GLY A 118 -18.64 1.95 -6.01
C GLY A 118 -17.97 0.59 -5.90
N GLN A 119 -18.67 -0.52 -6.14
CA GLN A 119 -18.10 -1.86 -5.95
C GLN A 119 -17.04 -2.23 -6.98
N ARG A 120 -17.21 -1.79 -8.23
CA ARG A 120 -16.40 -2.26 -9.35
C ARG A 120 -16.33 -1.24 -10.48
N PHE A 121 -15.15 -1.14 -11.09
CA PHE A 121 -14.88 -0.29 -12.26
C PHE A 121 -14.09 -1.08 -13.30
N ASP A 122 -14.24 -0.71 -14.57
CA ASP A 122 -13.56 -1.42 -15.66
C ASP A 122 -12.08 -1.02 -15.78
N SER A 123 -11.72 0.19 -15.35
CA SER A 123 -10.34 0.71 -15.40
C SER A 123 -9.99 1.62 -14.23
N ILE A 124 -8.69 1.95 -14.09
CA ILE A 124 -8.18 2.93 -13.11
C ILE A 124 -8.79 4.31 -13.41
N GLU A 125 -8.89 4.64 -14.69
CA GLU A 125 -9.44 5.89 -15.18
C GLU A 125 -10.94 6.00 -14.84
N ASP A 126 -11.72 4.93 -14.98
CA ASP A 126 -13.14 4.91 -14.60
C ASP A 126 -13.34 5.06 -13.08
N PHE A 127 -12.45 4.46 -12.27
CA PHE A 127 -12.45 4.66 -10.82
C PHE A 127 -12.29 6.16 -10.48
N PHE A 128 -11.33 6.84 -11.12
CA PHE A 128 -11.11 8.27 -10.89
C PHE A 128 -12.22 9.14 -11.48
N ALA A 129 -12.74 8.80 -12.66
CA ALA A 129 -13.87 9.51 -13.24
C ALA A 129 -15.09 9.48 -12.30
N PHE A 130 -15.31 8.35 -11.61
CA PHE A 130 -16.36 8.23 -10.62
C PHE A 130 -16.00 8.96 -9.30
N TYR A 131 -14.95 8.55 -8.58
CA TYR A 131 -14.66 9.05 -7.23
C TYR A 131 -13.92 10.40 -7.17
N GLY A 132 -13.26 10.80 -8.25
CA GLY A 132 -12.37 11.96 -8.36
C GLY A 132 -11.01 11.80 -7.69
N SER A 133 -10.90 10.92 -6.67
CA SER A 133 -9.65 10.72 -5.94
C SER A 133 -9.54 9.33 -5.31
N ALA A 134 -8.32 8.89 -5.03
CA ALA A 134 -8.03 7.66 -4.28
C ALA A 134 -7.18 7.96 -3.03
N GLY A 135 -7.45 7.21 -1.96
CA GLY A 135 -6.68 7.28 -0.71
C GLY A 135 -5.46 6.37 -0.69
N SER A 136 -5.61 5.17 -1.22
CA SER A 136 -4.57 4.16 -1.36
C SER A 136 -4.70 3.44 -2.70
N GLU A 137 -3.60 2.93 -3.22
CA GLU A 137 -3.62 2.03 -4.38
C GLU A 137 -4.40 0.74 -4.09
N LEU A 138 -4.44 0.30 -2.82
CA LEU A 138 -5.21 -0.88 -2.40
C LEU A 138 -6.71 -0.70 -2.65
N ASP A 139 -7.25 0.51 -2.45
CA ASP A 139 -8.67 0.80 -2.64
C ASP A 139 -9.07 0.68 -4.12
N VAL A 140 -8.15 1.05 -5.02
CA VAL A 140 -8.32 0.95 -6.47
C VAL A 140 -8.16 -0.51 -6.91
N TYR A 141 -7.15 -1.20 -6.40
CA TYR A 141 -6.94 -2.64 -6.64
C TYR A 141 -8.18 -3.47 -6.29
N ASN A 142 -8.83 -3.17 -5.17
CA ASN A 142 -10.03 -3.89 -4.72
C ASN A 142 -11.23 -3.74 -5.67
N ARG A 143 -11.25 -2.73 -6.54
CA ARG A 143 -12.41 -2.37 -7.37
C ARG A 143 -12.16 -2.45 -8.87
N VAL A 144 -10.90 -2.47 -9.30
CA VAL A 144 -10.53 -2.55 -10.72
C VAL A 144 -10.02 -3.96 -11.01
N PRO A 145 -10.83 -4.82 -11.66
CA PRO A 145 -10.38 -6.14 -12.07
C PRO A 145 -9.20 -6.03 -13.02
N GLY A 146 -8.13 -6.78 -12.76
CA GLY A 146 -6.92 -6.71 -13.57
C GLY A 146 -6.09 -5.44 -13.34
N PHE A 147 -6.26 -4.76 -12.20
CA PHE A 147 -5.37 -3.69 -11.76
C PHE A 147 -3.91 -4.10 -11.92
N ASP A 148 -3.14 -3.22 -12.56
CA ASP A 148 -1.71 -3.40 -12.81
C ASP A 148 -0.93 -2.26 -12.15
N LEU A 149 -0.08 -2.64 -11.19
CA LEU A 149 0.75 -1.70 -10.45
C LEU A 149 1.82 -1.02 -11.33
N GLU A 150 2.34 -1.70 -12.36
CA GLU A 150 3.31 -1.09 -13.27
C GLU A 150 2.63 -0.03 -14.16
N LYS A 151 1.40 -0.30 -14.62
CA LYS A 151 0.57 0.74 -15.26
C LYS A 151 0.37 1.93 -14.33
N TRP A 152 -0.02 1.69 -13.07
CA TRP A 152 -0.18 2.75 -12.07
C TRP A 152 1.10 3.59 -11.89
N TYR A 153 2.26 2.94 -11.77
CA TYR A 153 3.54 3.64 -11.67
C TYR A 153 3.89 4.43 -12.93
N SER A 154 3.61 3.91 -14.13
CA SER A 154 3.76 4.66 -15.37
C SER A 154 2.85 5.89 -15.43
N MET A 155 1.62 5.79 -14.92
CA MET A 155 0.70 6.93 -14.80
C MET A 155 1.20 7.97 -13.78
N ARG A 156 1.84 7.54 -12.69
CA ARG A 156 2.50 8.45 -11.72
C ARG A 156 3.72 9.14 -12.31
N GLU A 157 4.58 8.40 -13.00
CA GLU A 157 5.82 8.91 -13.61
C GLU A 157 5.54 9.88 -14.76
N SER A 158 4.54 9.60 -15.58
CA SER A 158 4.10 10.51 -16.65
C SER A 158 3.33 11.74 -16.15
N GLY A 159 2.99 11.79 -14.86
CA GLY A 159 2.18 12.86 -14.27
C GLY A 159 0.69 12.77 -14.57
N GLN A 160 0.21 11.70 -15.21
CA GLN A 160 -1.22 11.46 -15.43
C GLN A 160 -1.98 11.29 -14.10
N ILE A 161 -1.35 10.66 -13.10
CA ILE A 161 -1.82 10.64 -11.71
C ILE A 161 -0.89 11.51 -10.86
N ARG A 162 -1.48 12.45 -10.12
CA ARG A 162 -0.79 13.33 -9.16
C ARG A 162 -1.13 12.91 -7.72
N LEU A 163 -0.16 13.04 -6.81
CA LEU A 163 -0.34 12.81 -5.38
C LEU A 163 -0.09 14.12 -4.63
N GLY A 164 -1.10 14.64 -3.94
CA GLY A 164 -0.99 15.93 -3.25
C GLY A 164 -2.22 16.22 -2.39
N ARG A 165 -2.25 17.37 -1.72
CA ARG A 165 -3.36 17.77 -0.82
C ARG A 165 -4.62 18.28 -1.53
N PHE A 166 -5.02 17.62 -2.61
CA PHE A 166 -6.13 18.04 -3.45
C PHE A 166 -7.47 18.09 -2.71
N ILE A 167 -7.74 17.13 -1.80
CA ILE A 167 -9.01 17.03 -1.08
C ILE A 167 -8.88 17.58 0.36
N ARG A 168 -9.11 18.89 0.51
CA ARG A 168 -9.15 19.67 1.77
C ARG A 168 -8.08 19.27 2.79
N GLY A 169 -6.83 19.27 2.35
CA GLY A 169 -5.68 18.99 3.20
C GLY A 169 -5.42 17.50 3.43
N ARG A 170 -6.14 16.57 2.78
CA ARG A 170 -5.76 15.16 2.74
C ARG A 170 -4.91 14.91 1.50
N VAL A 171 -3.80 14.21 1.68
CA VAL A 171 -2.98 13.73 0.57
C VAL A 171 -3.76 12.63 -0.14
N ARG A 172 -4.03 12.81 -1.44
CA ARG A 172 -4.82 11.91 -2.27
C ARG A 172 -4.23 11.80 -3.68
N PHE A 173 -4.39 10.64 -4.29
CA PHE A 173 -4.17 10.48 -5.72
C PHE A 173 -5.33 11.08 -6.49
N VAL A 174 -5.05 11.76 -7.59
CA VAL A 174 -6.04 12.35 -8.51
C VAL A 174 -5.51 12.27 -9.95
N MET A 175 -6.40 12.27 -10.94
CA MET A 175 -6.01 12.45 -12.34
C MET A 175 -5.59 13.89 -12.59
N ASN A 176 -4.62 14.12 -13.48
CA ASN A 176 -4.11 15.47 -13.78
C ASN A 176 -5.22 16.42 -14.25
N ASP A 177 -6.17 15.93 -15.05
CA ASP A 177 -7.32 16.71 -15.55
C ASP A 177 -8.22 17.24 -14.41
N ASP A 178 -8.35 16.48 -13.32
CA ASP A 178 -9.10 16.88 -12.12
C ASP A 178 -8.22 17.63 -11.11
N ALA A 179 -6.90 17.41 -11.14
CA ALA A 179 -5.95 18.09 -10.26
C ALA A 179 -6.00 19.61 -10.43
N SER A 180 -6.04 20.11 -11.67
CA SER A 180 -6.15 21.55 -11.96
C SER A 180 -7.47 22.15 -11.48
N LYS A 181 -8.58 21.42 -11.64
CA LYS A 181 -9.92 21.80 -11.15
C LYS A 181 -9.98 21.89 -9.62
N LEU A 182 -9.36 20.93 -8.94
CA LEU A 182 -9.30 20.92 -7.47
C LEU A 182 -8.33 21.99 -6.94
N ALA A 183 -7.25 22.26 -7.66
CA ALA A 183 -6.28 23.29 -7.30
C ALA A 183 -6.84 24.70 -7.40
N SER A 184 -7.73 24.99 -8.36
CA SER A 184 -8.38 26.30 -8.45
C SER A 184 -9.31 26.62 -7.28
N LEU A 185 -9.62 25.64 -6.42
CA LEU A 185 -10.40 25.82 -5.18
C LEU A 185 -9.50 26.10 -3.96
N ARG A 186 -8.17 26.25 -4.14
CA ARG A 186 -7.20 26.48 -3.07
C ARG A 186 -6.55 27.85 -3.22
N HIS A 187 -6.66 28.63 -2.16
CA HIS A 187 -5.97 29.92 -2.01
C HIS A 187 -5.56 30.04 -0.54
N GLU A 188 -4.40 29.49 -0.21
CA GLU A 188 -3.80 29.63 1.11
C GLU A 188 -2.70 30.70 1.04
N PRO A 189 -2.57 31.58 2.06
CA PRO A 189 -1.55 32.60 2.04
C PRO A 189 -0.16 31.96 2.15
N VAL A 190 0.70 32.25 1.15
CA VAL A 190 2.12 31.89 1.14
C VAL A 190 2.99 33.10 1.50
N THR A 191 4.11 32.90 2.17
CA THR A 191 5.07 33.95 2.55
C THR A 191 6.18 34.11 1.50
N GLU A 192 7.01 35.15 1.61
CA GLU A 192 8.21 35.29 0.76
C GLU A 192 9.20 34.14 0.97
N GLU A 193 9.41 33.69 2.22
CA GLU A 193 10.24 32.52 2.54
C GLU A 193 9.72 31.24 1.86
N ASP A 194 8.40 31.08 1.72
CA ASP A 194 7.80 29.94 1.02
C ASP A 194 8.13 29.97 -0.48
N LEU A 195 8.14 31.16 -1.09
CA LEU A 195 8.51 31.32 -2.49
C LEU A 195 10.00 31.07 -2.72
N GLU A 196 10.87 31.50 -1.80
CA GLU A 196 12.31 31.17 -1.86
C GLU A 196 12.54 29.65 -1.77
N LEU A 197 11.80 28.96 -0.90
CA LEU A 197 11.88 27.50 -0.81
C LEU A 197 11.36 26.82 -2.08
N LEU A 198 10.30 27.35 -2.68
CA LEU A 198 9.77 26.88 -3.95
C LEU A 198 10.82 27.01 -5.07
N ASP A 199 11.53 28.13 -5.17
CA ASP A 199 12.62 28.33 -6.13
C ASP A 199 13.77 27.33 -5.93
N VAL A 200 14.07 26.95 -4.69
CA VAL A 200 15.05 25.89 -4.40
C VAL A 200 14.59 24.54 -4.95
N ILE A 201 13.31 24.19 -4.74
CA ILE A 201 12.72 22.95 -5.28
C ILE A 201 12.78 22.97 -6.80
N ASP A 202 12.46 24.10 -7.46
CA ASP A 202 12.52 24.24 -8.92
C ASP A 202 13.92 23.94 -9.46
N ARG A 203 14.95 24.56 -8.86
CA ARG A 203 16.35 24.37 -9.27
C ARG A 203 16.82 22.93 -9.11
N MET A 204 16.33 22.25 -8.08
CA MET A 204 16.63 20.84 -7.81
C MET A 204 15.80 19.88 -8.68
N GLY A 205 14.71 20.36 -9.28
CA GLY A 205 13.67 19.56 -9.94
C GLY A 205 12.78 18.79 -8.96
N GLN A 206 13.41 18.03 -8.06
CA GLN A 206 12.75 17.29 -6.98
C GLN A 206 13.61 17.36 -5.72
N ALA A 207 12.97 17.50 -4.55
CA ALA A 207 13.70 17.61 -3.29
C ALA A 207 12.98 16.92 -2.12
N THR A 208 13.75 16.25 -1.27
CA THR A 208 13.28 15.80 0.05
C THR A 208 13.45 16.89 1.10
N MET A 209 12.71 16.79 2.21
CA MET A 209 12.87 17.73 3.32
C MET A 209 14.32 17.78 3.84
N ARG A 210 15.01 16.63 3.90
CA ARG A 210 16.42 16.59 4.30
C ARG A 210 17.32 17.36 3.33
N GLN A 211 17.09 17.23 2.01
CA GLN A 211 17.85 17.97 1.01
C GLN A 211 17.59 19.48 1.11
N LEU A 212 16.33 19.88 1.31
CA LEU A 212 15.96 21.28 1.48
C LEU A 212 16.61 21.91 2.71
N VAL A 213 16.65 21.19 3.85
CA VAL A 213 17.38 21.65 5.05
C VAL A 213 18.87 21.86 4.76
N ALA A 214 19.49 20.93 4.04
CA ALA A 214 20.91 21.01 3.71
C ALA A 214 21.23 22.17 2.76
N GLU A 215 20.39 22.39 1.75
CA GLU A 215 20.59 23.41 0.72
C GLU A 215 20.27 24.83 1.23
N THR A 216 19.21 24.99 2.01
CA THR A 216 18.79 26.30 2.54
C THR A 216 19.51 26.70 3.82
N GLY A 217 20.03 25.75 4.58
CA GLY A 217 20.61 26.00 5.92
C GLY A 217 19.58 26.38 6.99
N LEU A 218 18.28 26.30 6.67
CA LEU A 218 17.19 26.61 7.61
C LEU A 218 16.97 25.49 8.63
N GLU A 219 16.38 25.83 9.77
CA GLU A 219 16.00 24.85 10.78
C GLU A 219 14.87 23.95 10.28
N LYS A 220 14.94 22.65 10.60
CA LYS A 220 13.96 21.65 10.14
C LYS A 220 12.48 22.04 10.38
N PRO A 221 12.08 22.62 11.52
CA PRO A 221 10.71 23.06 11.73
C PRO A 221 10.24 24.14 10.75
N GLN A 222 11.13 25.08 10.38
CA GLN A 222 10.80 26.16 9.44
C GLN A 222 10.55 25.62 8.04
N VAL A 223 11.47 24.78 7.55
CA VAL A 223 11.32 24.09 6.25
C VAL A 223 10.03 23.26 6.22
N LYS A 224 9.74 22.52 7.30
CA LYS A 224 8.51 21.72 7.40
C LYS A 224 7.25 22.57 7.33
N GLU A 225 7.21 23.72 8.01
CA GLU A 225 6.05 24.60 8.00
C GLU A 225 5.83 25.24 6.62
N SER A 226 6.92 25.65 5.96
CA SER A 226 6.90 26.18 4.61
C SER A 226 6.40 25.15 3.58
N ILE A 227 6.94 23.92 3.61
CA ILE A 227 6.44 22.79 2.81
C ILE A 227 4.93 22.60 3.04
N LEU A 228 4.47 22.63 4.30
CA LEU A 228 3.05 22.46 4.60
C LEU A 228 2.16 23.57 4.02
N ARG A 229 2.62 24.83 3.98
CA ARG A 229 1.89 25.93 3.35
C ARG A 229 1.86 25.79 1.83
N LEU A 230 3.01 25.51 1.21
CA LEU A 230 3.12 25.27 -0.24
C LEU A 230 2.27 24.08 -0.70
N ASP A 231 2.26 22.98 0.06
CA ASP A 231 1.47 21.76 -0.23
C ASP A 231 -0.04 22.04 -0.06
N ARG A 232 -0.45 22.83 0.96
CA ARG A 232 -1.85 23.23 1.13
C ARG A 232 -2.36 24.18 0.05
N ASP A 233 -1.50 25.08 -0.44
CA ASP A 233 -1.78 25.94 -1.59
C ASP A 233 -1.62 25.21 -2.94
N LEU A 234 -1.19 23.94 -2.92
CA LEU A 234 -0.91 23.11 -4.10
C LEU A 234 0.10 23.73 -5.08
N ARG A 235 1.12 24.42 -4.56
CA ARG A 235 2.30 24.82 -5.37
C ARG A 235 3.32 23.71 -5.52
N ILE A 236 3.25 22.73 -4.63
CA ILE A 236 4.04 21.51 -4.68
C ILE A 236 3.14 20.30 -4.54
N VAL A 237 3.59 19.18 -5.10
CA VAL A 237 2.98 17.86 -4.98
C VAL A 237 4.05 16.82 -4.64
N HIS A 238 3.62 15.62 -4.27
CA HIS A 238 4.54 14.52 -3.99
C HIS A 238 5.04 13.92 -5.31
N ALA A 239 6.33 14.11 -5.55
CA ALA A 239 7.07 13.52 -6.66
C ALA A 239 7.10 12.00 -6.56
N PHE A 240 6.98 11.34 -7.71
CA PHE A 240 7.13 9.90 -7.79
C PHE A 240 8.62 9.55 -7.95
N SER A 241 9.17 8.77 -7.02
CA SER A 241 10.59 8.34 -7.02
C SER A 241 10.78 6.87 -7.41
N GLY A 242 9.79 6.29 -8.10
CA GLY A 242 9.82 4.94 -8.68
C GLY A 242 8.96 3.91 -7.95
N ARG A 243 8.64 4.10 -6.67
CA ARG A 243 7.64 3.31 -5.90
C ARG A 243 7.01 4.13 -4.79
N GLU A 244 5.80 3.74 -4.41
CA GLU A 244 5.07 4.27 -3.24
C GLU A 244 5.14 3.20 -2.11
N ASP A 245 6.34 3.04 -1.53
CA ASP A 245 6.58 2.12 -0.41
C ASP A 245 6.38 2.85 0.92
N TRP A 246 5.80 2.18 1.93
CA TRP A 246 5.56 2.81 3.21
C TRP A 246 6.88 3.15 3.93
N GLY A 247 6.97 4.35 4.50
CA GLY A 247 8.14 4.80 5.27
C GLY A 247 9.28 5.43 4.44
N THR A 248 9.13 5.57 3.12
CA THR A 248 10.07 6.38 2.32
C THR A 248 9.91 7.86 2.63
N GLU A 249 11.02 8.60 2.63
CA GLU A 249 10.99 10.07 2.77
C GLU A 249 10.22 10.67 1.59
N ASN A 250 9.26 11.56 1.87
CA ASN A 250 8.53 12.27 0.83
C ASN A 250 9.50 13.12 -0.01
N THR A 251 9.32 13.03 -1.32
CA THR A 251 9.98 13.90 -2.31
C THR A 251 8.95 14.85 -2.87
N TYR A 252 9.30 16.12 -3.04
CA TYR A 252 8.40 17.16 -3.51
C TYR A 252 8.86 17.69 -4.87
N GLU A 253 7.91 17.99 -5.74
CA GLU A 253 8.10 18.70 -7.02
C GLU A 253 7.12 19.85 -7.14
N ILE A 254 7.45 20.82 -8.00
CA ILE A 254 6.55 21.94 -8.30
C ILE A 254 5.34 21.45 -9.07
N TYR A 255 4.18 21.95 -8.68
CA TYR A 255 2.93 21.75 -9.41
C TYR A 255 2.45 23.07 -9.99
N VAL A 256 2.24 23.09 -11.30
CA VAL A 256 1.67 24.22 -12.03
C VAL A 256 0.33 23.79 -12.59
N PRO A 257 -0.80 24.23 -12.00
CA PRO A 257 -2.13 23.91 -12.51
C PRO A 257 -2.35 24.45 -13.92
N ASP A 258 -3.05 23.68 -14.75
CA ASP A 258 -3.48 24.14 -16.06
C ASP A 258 -4.51 25.27 -15.95
N LYS A 259 -4.52 26.17 -16.94
CA LYS A 259 -5.51 27.24 -17.00
C LYS A 259 -6.88 26.65 -17.40
N LEU A 260 -7.86 26.84 -16.53
CA LEU A 260 -9.23 26.40 -16.77
C LEU A 260 -9.99 27.41 -17.65
N GLU A 261 -10.75 26.90 -18.63
CA GLU A 261 -11.60 27.72 -19.51
C GLU A 261 -12.98 28.01 -18.89
N GLU A 262 -13.48 27.08 -18.08
CA GLU A 262 -14.80 27.13 -17.44
C GLU A 262 -14.68 27.01 -15.92
N ASP A 263 -15.74 27.41 -15.20
CA ASP A 263 -15.84 27.20 -13.74
C ASP A 263 -15.94 25.69 -13.44
N PRO A 264 -14.99 25.11 -12.69
CA PRO A 264 -15.00 23.67 -12.40
C PRO A 264 -16.03 23.26 -11.34
N ILE A 265 -16.61 24.20 -10.59
CA ILE A 265 -17.47 23.87 -9.44
C ILE A 265 -18.68 23.02 -9.84
N PRO A 266 -19.47 23.33 -10.90
CA PRO A 266 -20.61 22.51 -11.29
C PRO A 266 -20.23 21.05 -11.60
N TYR A 267 -19.13 20.84 -12.33
CA TYR A 267 -18.60 19.51 -12.64
C TYR A 267 -18.22 18.76 -11.36
N LEU A 268 -17.45 19.40 -10.47
CA LEU A 268 -17.01 18.77 -9.22
C LEU A 268 -18.17 18.47 -8.26
N VAL A 269 -19.21 19.31 -8.24
CA VAL A 269 -20.45 19.06 -7.49
C VAL A 269 -21.19 17.85 -8.07
N GLU A 270 -21.37 17.78 -9.39
CA GLU A 270 -22.01 16.62 -10.02
C GLU A 270 -21.24 15.33 -9.72
N GLN A 271 -19.93 15.32 -9.95
CA GLN A 271 -19.07 14.17 -9.69
C GLN A 271 -19.19 13.73 -8.22
N SER A 272 -19.13 14.68 -7.27
CA SER A 272 -19.22 14.36 -5.83
C SER A 272 -20.60 13.81 -5.45
N VAL A 273 -21.70 14.35 -5.99
CA VAL A 273 -23.05 13.83 -5.70
C VAL A 273 -23.23 12.45 -6.34
N ARG A 274 -22.73 12.21 -7.54
CA ARG A 274 -22.78 10.87 -8.16
C ARG A 274 -21.94 9.84 -7.40
N ALA A 275 -20.75 10.22 -6.95
CA ALA A 275 -19.85 9.31 -6.24
C ALA A 275 -20.33 8.96 -4.83
N TYR A 276 -20.69 9.99 -4.05
CA TYR A 276 -20.92 9.88 -2.62
C TYR A 276 -22.40 10.06 -2.22
N GLY A 277 -23.26 10.41 -3.17
CA GLY A 277 -24.70 10.57 -2.95
C GLY A 277 -25.39 9.26 -2.54
N PRO A 278 -26.44 9.27 -1.70
CA PRO A 278 -26.93 10.42 -0.95
C PRO A 278 -25.88 11.00 0.01
N ILE A 279 -25.60 12.29 -0.09
CA ILE A 279 -24.53 12.96 0.66
C ILE A 279 -25.07 14.16 1.43
N PRO A 280 -24.74 14.32 2.73
CA PRO A 280 -25.07 15.54 3.46
C PRO A 280 -24.38 16.77 2.83
N VAL A 281 -25.08 17.91 2.77
CA VAL A 281 -24.53 19.17 2.23
C VAL A 281 -23.21 19.55 2.94
N MET A 282 -23.11 19.28 4.24
CA MET A 282 -21.90 19.54 5.02
C MET A 282 -20.70 18.67 4.60
N ALA A 283 -20.94 17.44 4.15
CA ALA A 283 -19.88 16.58 3.61
C ALA A 283 -19.44 17.08 2.23
N LEU A 284 -20.37 17.53 1.38
CA LEU A 284 -20.05 18.15 0.09
C LEU A 284 -19.22 19.43 0.26
N ARG A 285 -19.58 20.29 1.23
CA ARG A 285 -18.75 21.43 1.66
C ARG A 285 -17.38 20.98 2.12
N TYR A 286 -17.27 19.85 2.82
CA TYR A 286 -15.99 19.36 3.28
C TYR A 286 -15.09 18.90 2.13
N ILE A 287 -15.65 18.25 1.11
CA ILE A 287 -14.90 17.78 -0.06
C ILE A 287 -14.43 18.97 -0.91
N LEU A 288 -15.35 19.87 -1.25
CA LEU A 288 -15.11 20.92 -2.25
C LEU A 288 -14.71 22.29 -1.66
N GLY A 289 -14.93 22.52 -0.37
CA GLY A 289 -14.63 23.81 0.27
C GLY A 289 -15.61 24.95 -0.09
N ILE A 290 -16.71 24.64 -0.77
CA ILE A 290 -17.72 25.61 -1.20
C ILE A 290 -18.77 25.89 -0.11
N ASP A 291 -19.44 27.03 -0.22
CA ASP A 291 -20.54 27.43 0.65
C ASP A 291 -21.75 26.46 0.52
N PRO A 292 -22.42 26.05 1.62
CA PRO A 292 -23.54 25.11 1.59
C PRO A 292 -24.70 25.53 0.70
N ASP A 293 -25.12 26.79 0.75
CA ASP A 293 -26.27 27.26 -0.04
C ASP A 293 -25.93 27.25 -1.53
N THR A 294 -24.69 27.61 -1.87
CA THR A 294 -24.17 27.51 -3.23
C THR A 294 -24.10 26.06 -3.71
N ALA A 295 -23.63 25.15 -2.87
CA ALA A 295 -23.60 23.72 -3.18
C ALA A 295 -25.00 23.17 -3.50
N VAL A 296 -26.01 23.51 -2.69
CA VAL A 296 -27.41 23.09 -2.90
C VAL A 296 -27.98 23.68 -4.19
N ARG A 297 -27.78 24.97 -4.46
CA ARG A 297 -28.26 25.60 -5.71
C ARG A 297 -27.66 24.92 -6.94
N ILE A 298 -26.34 24.69 -6.94
CA ILE A 298 -25.65 24.05 -8.06
C ILE A 298 -26.14 22.61 -8.22
N ALA A 299 -26.17 21.84 -7.13
CA ALA A 299 -26.67 20.46 -7.13
C ALA A 299 -28.10 20.37 -7.68
N THR A 300 -28.98 21.29 -7.29
CA THR A 300 -30.36 21.34 -7.81
C THR A 300 -30.39 21.65 -9.30
N SER A 301 -29.54 22.58 -9.78
CA SER A 301 -29.47 22.96 -11.19
C SER A 301 -28.99 21.85 -12.12
N ILE A 302 -28.18 20.92 -11.60
CA ILE A 302 -27.69 19.74 -12.34
C ILE A 302 -28.62 18.52 -12.21
N GLY A 303 -29.76 18.66 -11.51
CA GLY A 303 -30.76 17.59 -11.38
C GLY A 303 -30.65 16.73 -10.12
N ALA A 304 -29.92 17.16 -9.10
CA ALA A 304 -29.97 16.51 -7.78
C ALA A 304 -31.24 16.92 -7.01
N LYS A 305 -31.73 16.00 -6.18
CA LYS A 305 -32.86 16.20 -5.27
C LYS A 305 -32.42 15.98 -3.82
N THR A 306 -33.15 16.62 -2.91
CA THR A 306 -32.99 16.42 -1.47
C THR A 306 -33.89 15.28 -1.02
N ILE A 307 -33.28 14.24 -0.44
CA ILE A 307 -33.98 13.19 0.31
C ILE A 307 -33.78 13.40 1.81
N TYR A 308 -34.62 12.77 2.63
CA TYR A 308 -34.51 12.81 4.08
C TYR A 308 -34.10 11.45 4.64
N VAL A 309 -33.08 11.44 5.51
CA VAL A 309 -32.50 10.20 6.04
C VAL A 309 -32.60 10.14 7.56
N GLY A 310 -33.12 9.00 8.04
CA GLY A 310 -33.30 8.68 9.46
C GLY A 310 -34.30 9.58 10.22
N ASP A 311 -34.45 9.33 11.51
CA ASP A 311 -35.44 10.01 12.36
C ASP A 311 -35.23 11.52 12.50
N GLY A 312 -33.97 11.96 12.41
CA GLY A 312 -33.62 13.37 12.40
C GLY A 312 -34.03 14.10 11.12
N HIS A 313 -34.54 13.38 10.12
CA HIS A 313 -34.83 13.90 8.77
C HIS A 313 -33.61 14.65 8.22
N THR A 314 -32.45 14.01 8.25
CA THR A 314 -31.20 14.64 7.78
C THR A 314 -31.29 14.84 6.27
N PRO A 315 -31.21 16.09 5.76
CA PRO A 315 -31.30 16.33 4.32
C PRO A 315 -30.01 15.87 3.63
N MET A 316 -30.14 15.03 2.61
CA MET A 316 -29.04 14.55 1.78
C MET A 316 -29.32 14.78 0.29
N LEU A 317 -28.29 15.12 -0.47
CA LEU A 317 -28.37 15.34 -1.91
C LEU A 317 -28.05 14.04 -2.66
N VAL A 318 -28.89 13.69 -3.65
CA VAL A 318 -28.73 12.51 -4.51
C VAL A 318 -29.24 12.85 -5.92
N MET A 319 -28.72 12.22 -6.97
CA MET A 319 -29.25 12.47 -8.31
C MET A 319 -30.66 11.90 -8.44
N GLU A 320 -31.55 12.58 -9.16
CA GLU A 320 -32.95 12.15 -9.29
C GLU A 320 -33.07 10.74 -9.90
N ASP A 321 -32.19 10.38 -10.84
CA ASP A 321 -32.18 9.07 -11.49
C ASP A 321 -31.72 7.91 -10.59
N GLU A 322 -31.20 8.21 -9.40
CA GLU A 322 -30.69 7.25 -8.43
C GLU A 322 -31.72 6.87 -7.37
N ILE A 323 -32.67 7.76 -7.05
CA ILE A 323 -33.68 7.55 -5.99
C ILE A 323 -34.42 6.21 -6.16
N PRO A 324 -34.89 5.82 -7.37
CA PRO A 324 -35.58 4.54 -7.53
C PRO A 324 -34.69 3.31 -7.31
N LYS A 325 -33.36 3.46 -7.47
CA LYS A 325 -32.38 2.35 -7.40
C LYS A 325 -31.96 2.03 -5.97
N MET A 326 -32.19 2.94 -5.01
CA MET A 326 -31.73 2.79 -3.63
C MET A 326 -32.31 1.57 -2.91
N GLY A 327 -33.57 1.23 -3.20
CA GLY A 327 -34.24 0.07 -2.60
C GLY A 327 -33.72 -1.29 -3.11
N ASP A 328 -33.18 -1.32 -4.34
CA ASP A 328 -32.81 -2.56 -5.04
C ASP A 328 -31.31 -2.88 -4.93
N ALA A 329 -30.56 -2.12 -4.14
CA ALA A 329 -29.11 -2.26 -3.99
C ALA A 329 -28.76 -3.60 -3.32
N GLN A 330 -28.17 -4.51 -4.11
CA GLN A 330 -27.66 -5.80 -3.63
C GLN A 330 -26.14 -5.74 -3.53
N LEU A 331 -25.61 -6.04 -2.34
CA LEU A 331 -24.17 -6.10 -2.12
C LEU A 331 -23.63 -7.52 -2.27
N SER A 332 -22.35 -7.63 -2.59
CA SER A 332 -21.65 -8.90 -2.48
C SER A 332 -21.50 -9.28 -1.00
N ASP A 333 -21.58 -10.58 -0.73
CA ASP A 333 -21.29 -11.16 0.59
C ASP A 333 -19.78 -11.40 0.81
N ASP A 334 -18.95 -11.04 -0.18
CA ASP A 334 -17.50 -11.15 -0.09
C ASP A 334 -16.94 -10.23 1.01
N VAL A 335 -16.00 -10.78 1.80
CA VAL A 335 -15.24 -9.99 2.77
C VAL A 335 -14.08 -9.29 2.08
N ILE A 336 -13.92 -7.98 2.29
CA ILE A 336 -12.85 -7.19 1.67
C ILE A 336 -12.04 -6.51 2.76
N VAL A 337 -10.72 -6.50 2.59
CA VAL A 337 -9.81 -5.70 3.41
C VAL A 337 -9.72 -4.30 2.82
N MET A 338 -10.15 -3.28 3.54
CA MET A 338 -10.14 -1.89 3.08
C MET A 338 -9.10 -1.06 3.83
N SER A 339 -8.54 -0.04 3.17
CA SER A 339 -7.75 0.97 3.87
C SER A 339 -8.68 1.95 4.60
N LEU A 340 -8.20 2.59 5.67
CA LEU A 340 -8.97 3.66 6.36
C LEU A 340 -9.26 4.88 5.46
N PHE A 341 -8.63 4.96 4.29
CA PHE A 341 -8.83 6.04 3.35
C PHE A 341 -9.94 5.74 2.33
N ASP A 342 -10.49 4.52 2.35
CA ASP A 342 -11.51 4.07 1.44
C ASP A 342 -12.81 4.90 1.54
N PRO A 343 -13.38 5.37 0.40
CA PRO A 343 -14.65 6.08 0.37
C PRO A 343 -15.81 5.42 1.14
N ALA A 344 -15.91 4.09 1.07
CA ALA A 344 -17.00 3.33 1.67
C ALA A 344 -16.99 3.38 3.20
N LEU A 345 -15.82 3.64 3.81
CA LEU A 345 -15.67 3.71 5.27
C LEU A 345 -15.93 5.11 5.85
N SER A 346 -16.19 6.10 5.01
CA SER A 346 -16.33 7.50 5.44
C SER A 346 -17.43 7.71 6.49
N ALA A 347 -18.58 7.02 6.35
CA ALA A 347 -19.67 7.05 7.34
C ALA A 347 -19.36 6.23 8.61
N LYS A 348 -18.46 5.26 8.51
CA LYS A 348 -18.11 4.33 9.60
C LYS A 348 -16.96 4.80 10.47
N TRP A 349 -16.41 5.99 10.23
CA TRP A 349 -15.25 6.49 10.97
C TRP A 349 -15.46 6.52 12.49
N ALA A 350 -16.64 6.97 12.96
CA ALA A 350 -16.93 7.03 14.39
C ALA A 350 -16.97 5.62 15.03
N GLU A 351 -17.54 4.64 14.33
CA GLU A 351 -17.56 3.24 14.76
C GLU A 351 -16.15 2.65 14.83
N ILE A 352 -15.36 2.84 13.76
CA ILE A 352 -13.98 2.36 13.65
C ILE A 352 -13.13 2.96 14.78
N SER A 353 -13.17 4.28 14.96
CA SER A 353 -12.41 4.96 16.01
C SER A 353 -12.84 4.53 17.40
N ALA A 354 -14.12 4.27 17.63
CA ALA A 354 -14.60 3.79 18.94
C ALA A 354 -14.13 2.36 19.25
N ARG A 355 -14.11 1.46 18.24
CA ARG A 355 -13.71 0.06 18.40
C ARG A 355 -12.19 -0.11 18.51
N TYR A 356 -11.42 0.58 17.67
CA TYR A 356 -10.00 0.30 17.47
C TYR A 356 -9.06 1.46 17.85
N GLY A 357 -9.61 2.65 18.11
CA GLY A 357 -8.82 3.85 18.41
C GLY A 357 -8.00 4.34 17.22
N ASP A 358 -6.82 4.88 17.50
CA ASP A 358 -5.89 5.44 16.51
C ASP A 358 -4.86 4.42 15.98
N ARG A 359 -5.19 3.11 16.06
CA ARG A 359 -4.30 2.05 15.55
C ARG A 359 -4.26 2.05 14.02
N TRP A 360 -3.17 1.54 13.46
CA TRP A 360 -3.02 1.31 12.02
C TRP A 360 -3.76 0.04 11.62
N ILE A 361 -5.07 0.16 11.46
CA ILE A 361 -5.94 -0.97 11.16
C ILE A 361 -6.44 -0.97 9.72
N TYR A 362 -6.78 -2.16 9.24
CA TYR A 362 -7.43 -2.41 7.97
C TYR A 362 -8.72 -3.17 8.26
N PRO A 363 -9.89 -2.51 8.16
CA PRO A 363 -11.18 -3.16 8.43
C PRO A 363 -11.50 -4.28 7.45
N PHE A 364 -12.12 -5.34 7.96
CA PHE A 364 -12.80 -6.35 7.17
C PHE A 364 -14.25 -5.93 6.98
N VAL A 365 -14.66 -5.76 5.73
CA VAL A 365 -16.00 -5.30 5.36
C VAL A 365 -16.73 -6.40 4.61
N ARG A 366 -17.95 -6.73 5.06
CA ARG A 366 -18.90 -7.60 4.37
C ARG A 366 -20.13 -6.75 4.03
N GLY A 367 -20.39 -6.55 2.74
CA GLY A 367 -21.40 -5.60 2.31
C GLY A 367 -21.10 -4.18 2.83
N SER A 368 -21.98 -3.64 3.69
CA SER A 368 -21.82 -2.33 4.35
C SER A 368 -21.39 -2.43 5.81
N SER A 369 -21.19 -3.64 6.33
CA SER A 369 -20.91 -3.91 7.74
C SER A 369 -19.43 -4.21 7.98
N ILE A 370 -18.90 -3.72 9.10
CA ILE A 370 -17.56 -4.03 9.58
C ILE A 370 -17.67 -5.27 10.47
N ILE A 371 -16.96 -6.34 10.11
CA ILE A 371 -16.97 -7.62 10.84
C ILE A 371 -15.70 -7.86 11.67
N GLY A 372 -14.75 -6.92 11.60
CA GLY A 372 -13.46 -7.01 12.27
C GLY A 372 -12.43 -6.06 11.67
N ALA A 373 -11.20 -6.14 12.15
CA ALA A 373 -10.06 -5.44 11.58
C ALA A 373 -8.74 -6.20 11.80
N ALA A 374 -7.76 -5.93 10.94
CA ALA A 374 -6.39 -6.38 11.10
C ALA A 374 -5.47 -5.19 11.38
N GLU A 375 -4.62 -5.28 12.41
CA GLU A 375 -3.49 -4.37 12.56
C GLU A 375 -2.35 -4.87 11.65
N MET A 376 -2.10 -4.15 10.55
CA MET A 376 -1.19 -4.61 9.49
C MET A 376 0.02 -3.69 9.33
N TRP A 377 1.20 -4.30 9.20
CA TRP A 377 2.48 -3.64 9.02
C TRP A 377 3.21 -4.20 7.79
N GLU A 378 3.66 -3.31 6.90
CA GLU A 378 4.57 -3.70 5.82
C GLU A 378 6.01 -3.77 6.38
N MET A 379 6.52 -4.99 6.55
CA MET A 379 7.91 -5.21 6.93
C MET A 379 8.79 -5.33 5.68
N SER A 380 10.11 -5.23 5.82
CA SER A 380 11.04 -5.24 4.68
C SER A 380 10.92 -6.48 3.77
N GLY A 381 10.49 -7.63 4.29
CA GLY A 381 10.31 -8.87 3.53
C GLY A 381 8.94 -9.56 3.61
N CYS A 382 7.99 -9.08 4.42
CA CYS A 382 6.69 -9.73 4.59
C CYS A 382 5.62 -8.74 5.07
N ILE A 383 4.35 -9.11 4.91
CA ILE A 383 3.24 -8.42 5.56
C ILE A 383 3.00 -9.05 6.93
N GLU A 384 3.06 -8.25 7.98
CA GLU A 384 2.76 -8.68 9.34
C GLU A 384 1.36 -8.24 9.73
N ILE A 385 0.51 -9.22 10.05
CA ILE A 385 -0.73 -9.02 10.80
C ILE A 385 -0.37 -9.17 12.27
N ARG A 386 -0.26 -8.03 12.96
CA ARG A 386 0.10 -7.98 14.37
C ARG A 386 -1.04 -8.49 15.23
N SER A 387 -2.27 -8.04 14.95
CA SER A 387 -3.51 -8.55 15.54
C SER A 387 -4.56 -8.74 14.47
N LEU A 388 -5.30 -9.84 14.55
CA LEU A 388 -6.49 -10.13 13.76
C LEU A 388 -7.70 -10.18 14.70
N ASP A 389 -8.49 -9.11 14.73
CA ASP A 389 -9.63 -8.96 15.63
C ASP A 389 -10.94 -9.11 14.83
N LEU A 390 -11.66 -10.21 15.04
CA LEU A 390 -12.92 -10.53 14.37
C LEU A 390 -14.07 -10.61 15.39
N ASP A 391 -15.23 -10.10 14.99
CA ASP A 391 -16.43 -10.09 15.83
C ASP A 391 -16.87 -11.53 16.14
N ASP A 392 -17.05 -12.37 15.10
CA ASP A 392 -17.37 -13.81 15.22
C ASP A 392 -16.15 -14.70 14.86
N ALA A 393 -16.05 -15.87 15.49
CA ALA A 393 -15.07 -16.89 15.12
C ALA A 393 -15.35 -17.49 13.74
N ALA A 394 -16.62 -17.57 13.31
CA ALA A 394 -17.01 -18.06 12.00
C ALA A 394 -16.43 -17.22 10.84
N ASP A 395 -16.11 -15.95 11.10
CA ASP A 395 -15.56 -15.02 10.12
C ASP A 395 -14.07 -15.24 9.83
N LEU A 396 -13.38 -16.12 10.58
CA LEU A 396 -11.96 -16.37 10.39
C LEU A 396 -11.64 -16.86 8.97
N VAL A 397 -12.41 -17.80 8.43
CA VAL A 397 -12.17 -18.34 7.08
C VAL A 397 -12.35 -17.24 6.01
N PRO A 398 -13.48 -16.51 5.94
CA PRO A 398 -13.64 -15.39 5.02
C PRO A 398 -12.57 -14.29 5.17
N ALA A 399 -12.13 -14.01 6.41
CA ALA A 399 -11.07 -13.03 6.65
C ALA A 399 -9.72 -13.48 6.09
N LEU A 400 -9.35 -14.76 6.24
CA LEU A 400 -8.12 -15.31 5.65
C LEU A 400 -8.17 -15.27 4.11
N GLU A 401 -9.33 -15.55 3.50
CA GLU A 401 -9.51 -15.42 2.05
C GLU A 401 -9.41 -13.96 1.57
N ALA A 402 -9.91 -13.01 2.37
CA ALA A 402 -9.77 -11.59 2.09
C ALA A 402 -8.30 -11.14 2.17
N LEU A 403 -7.54 -11.65 3.15
CA LEU A 403 -6.09 -11.44 3.24
C LEU A 403 -5.35 -12.04 2.05
N ASP A 404 -5.76 -13.20 1.54
CA ASP A 404 -5.18 -13.80 0.33
C ASP A 404 -5.41 -12.92 -0.92
N ARG A 405 -6.61 -12.37 -1.07
CA ARG A 405 -6.93 -11.40 -2.14
C ARG A 405 -6.08 -10.14 -2.02
N MET A 406 -5.97 -9.58 -0.82
CA MET A 406 -5.11 -8.43 -0.52
C MET A 406 -3.63 -8.73 -0.81
N MET A 407 -3.14 -9.92 -0.49
CA MET A 407 -1.77 -10.33 -0.81
C MET A 407 -1.50 -10.39 -2.31
N GLY A 408 -2.53 -10.46 -3.17
CA GLY A 408 -2.39 -10.25 -4.61
C GLY A 408 -1.80 -8.88 -4.96
N PHE A 409 -2.21 -7.83 -4.24
CA PHE A 409 -1.63 -6.49 -4.35
C PHE A 409 -0.16 -6.46 -3.92
N PHE A 410 0.14 -7.00 -2.74
CA PHE A 410 1.51 -6.99 -2.22
C PHE A 410 2.48 -7.86 -3.05
N LYS A 411 1.99 -8.92 -3.71
CA LYS A 411 2.79 -9.72 -4.66
C LYS A 411 3.26 -8.89 -5.86
N MET A 412 2.47 -7.92 -6.31
CA MET A 412 2.89 -6.95 -7.34
C MET A 412 4.00 -6.02 -6.82
N LYS A 413 3.97 -5.64 -5.53
CA LYS A 413 5.06 -4.90 -4.85
C LYS A 413 6.33 -5.76 -4.59
N GLY A 414 6.23 -7.08 -4.77
CA GLY A 414 7.33 -8.03 -4.57
C GLY A 414 7.34 -8.69 -3.18
N THR A 415 6.25 -8.59 -2.43
CA THR A 415 6.07 -9.21 -1.12
C THR A 415 5.03 -10.32 -1.20
N ASP A 416 5.42 -11.56 -0.96
CA ASP A 416 4.59 -12.75 -1.16
C ASP A 416 4.41 -13.60 0.11
N ILE A 417 4.86 -13.09 1.25
CA ILE A 417 4.69 -13.71 2.57
C ILE A 417 3.82 -12.82 3.43
N ILE A 418 2.84 -13.44 4.09
CA ILE A 418 2.04 -12.86 5.16
C ILE A 418 2.24 -13.69 6.43
N ARG A 419 2.27 -13.03 7.58
CA ARG A 419 2.28 -13.71 8.89
C ARG A 419 1.26 -13.12 9.85
N ILE A 420 0.80 -13.93 10.79
CA ILE A 420 -0.17 -13.59 11.82
C ILE A 420 0.44 -13.90 13.18
N ARG A 421 0.52 -12.89 14.05
CA ARG A 421 1.04 -13.02 15.42
C ARG A 421 -0.04 -13.27 16.46
N GLU A 422 -1.18 -12.60 16.34
CA GLU A 422 -2.26 -12.69 17.31
C GLU A 422 -3.61 -12.80 16.59
N ILE A 423 -4.53 -13.61 17.14
CA ILE A 423 -5.93 -13.71 16.69
C ILE A 423 -6.82 -13.52 17.92
N LYS A 424 -7.73 -12.56 17.87
CA LYS A 424 -8.63 -12.17 18.99
C LYS A 424 -7.87 -12.01 20.32
N SER A 425 -6.75 -11.29 20.28
CA SER A 425 -5.85 -11.05 21.43
C SER A 425 -5.21 -12.31 22.03
N VAL A 426 -5.22 -13.45 21.33
CA VAL A 426 -4.49 -14.67 21.71
C VAL A 426 -3.24 -14.80 20.84
N ASP A 427 -2.09 -15.00 21.47
CA ASP A 427 -0.82 -15.22 20.78
C ASP A 427 -0.88 -16.49 19.92
N ALA A 428 -0.27 -16.44 18.74
CA ALA A 428 -0.26 -17.54 17.76
C ALA A 428 0.26 -18.86 18.34
N ALA A 429 1.16 -18.83 19.33
CA ALA A 429 1.65 -20.02 20.01
C ALA A 429 0.61 -20.66 20.96
N GLU A 430 -0.36 -19.89 21.42
CA GLU A 430 -1.35 -20.27 22.44
C GLU A 430 -2.75 -20.53 21.86
N LEU A 431 -2.91 -20.47 20.53
CA LEU A 431 -4.19 -20.75 19.86
C LEU A 431 -4.70 -22.16 20.15
N ASP A 432 -6.02 -22.32 20.19
CA ASP A 432 -6.69 -23.61 20.32
C ASP A 432 -6.55 -24.47 19.05
N ASP A 433 -6.81 -25.78 19.18
CA ASP A 433 -6.60 -26.73 18.08
C ASP A 433 -7.55 -26.51 16.88
N GLU A 434 -8.74 -25.94 17.10
CA GLU A 434 -9.70 -25.64 16.02
C GLU A 434 -9.18 -24.47 15.17
N THR A 435 -8.77 -23.38 15.82
CA THR A 435 -8.17 -22.22 15.13
C THR A 435 -6.89 -22.60 14.39
N LYS A 436 -6.04 -23.45 14.99
CA LYS A 436 -4.82 -23.96 14.33
C LYS A 436 -5.17 -24.78 13.08
N ALA A 437 -6.15 -25.67 13.16
CA ALA A 437 -6.58 -26.49 12.02
C ALA A 437 -7.13 -25.63 10.87
N ILE A 438 -7.84 -24.53 11.18
CA ILE A 438 -8.30 -23.56 10.17
C ILE A 438 -7.11 -22.91 9.46
N LEU A 439 -6.12 -22.44 10.21
CA LEU A 439 -4.91 -21.81 9.66
C LEU A 439 -4.11 -22.77 8.79
N GLU A 440 -3.90 -24.01 9.25
CA GLU A 440 -3.18 -25.04 8.49
C GLU A 440 -3.93 -25.42 7.19
N LYS A 441 -5.27 -25.53 7.25
CA LYS A 441 -6.11 -25.75 6.07
C LYS A 441 -6.03 -24.58 5.09
N ALA A 442 -5.85 -23.37 5.59
CA ALA A 442 -5.60 -22.16 4.80
C ALA A 442 -4.12 -22.02 4.36
N GLU A 443 -3.30 -23.07 4.52
CA GLU A 443 -1.88 -23.16 4.13
C GLU A 443 -0.91 -22.30 4.96
N TYR A 444 -1.33 -21.80 6.11
CA TYR A 444 -0.42 -21.19 7.08
C TYR A 444 0.38 -22.27 7.78
N ARG A 445 1.67 -22.01 8.02
CA ARG A 445 2.58 -22.89 8.74
C ARG A 445 3.14 -22.17 9.95
N PHE A 446 3.14 -22.84 11.10
CA PHE A 446 3.70 -22.30 12.34
C PHE A 446 5.24 -22.28 12.29
N VAL A 447 5.84 -21.13 12.61
CA VAL A 447 7.29 -20.92 12.64
C VAL A 447 7.64 -19.78 13.58
N ASN A 448 8.66 -19.95 14.43
CA ASN A 448 9.18 -18.92 15.34
C ASN A 448 8.09 -18.15 16.15
N GLY A 449 7.04 -18.84 16.60
CA GLY A 449 5.98 -18.24 17.42
C GLY A 449 4.85 -17.58 16.64
N PHE A 450 4.78 -17.70 15.32
CA PHE A 450 3.69 -17.14 14.51
C PHE A 450 3.29 -18.06 13.35
N TYR A 451 2.11 -17.82 12.78
CA TYR A 451 1.66 -18.51 11.56
C TYR A 451 2.03 -17.70 10.33
N ALA A 452 2.66 -18.32 9.33
CA ALA A 452 3.04 -17.64 8.10
C ALA A 452 2.57 -18.42 6.87
N LYS A 453 2.17 -17.68 5.82
CA LYS A 453 1.77 -18.22 4.51
C LYS A 453 2.58 -17.54 3.41
N GLY A 454 2.92 -18.30 2.37
CA GLY A 454 3.69 -17.83 1.22
C GLY A 454 4.84 -18.77 0.85
N ARG A 455 5.74 -18.29 -0.01
CA ARG A 455 6.89 -19.07 -0.49
C ARG A 455 8.04 -19.04 0.52
N PHE A 456 8.06 -19.94 1.49
CA PHE A 456 9.17 -20.04 2.45
C PHE A 456 9.44 -21.48 2.93
N ILE A 457 10.65 -21.69 3.47
CA ILE A 457 11.03 -22.90 4.19
C ILE A 457 10.83 -22.73 5.70
N THR A 458 10.40 -23.80 6.37
CA THR A 458 10.13 -23.82 7.82
C THR A 458 11.34 -24.18 8.66
N ARG A 459 12.48 -24.50 8.02
CA ARG A 459 13.71 -24.82 8.74
C ARG A 459 14.24 -23.58 9.44
N THR A 460 14.62 -23.76 10.69
CA THR A 460 15.28 -22.74 11.52
C THR A 460 16.65 -23.23 11.97
N PHE A 461 17.52 -22.28 12.29
CA PHE A 461 18.90 -22.45 12.71
C PHE A 461 19.11 -21.64 13.99
N THR A 462 19.90 -22.16 14.90
CA THR A 462 20.39 -21.42 16.06
C THR A 462 21.37 -20.32 15.62
N ARG A 463 21.59 -19.34 16.49
CA ARG A 463 22.58 -18.29 16.25
C ARG A 463 23.99 -18.87 16.01
N GLU A 464 24.35 -19.92 16.73
CA GLU A 464 25.66 -20.58 16.60
C GLU A 464 25.82 -21.26 15.24
N GLU A 465 24.79 -21.96 14.77
CA GLU A 465 24.78 -22.54 13.42
C GLU A 465 24.90 -21.45 12.35
N ILE A 466 24.14 -20.35 12.46
CA ILE A 466 24.26 -19.23 11.52
C ILE A 466 25.69 -18.67 11.51
N MET A 467 26.30 -18.46 12.68
CA MET A 467 27.67 -17.95 12.77
C MET A 467 28.70 -18.94 12.19
N SER A 468 28.58 -20.23 12.49
CA SER A 468 29.44 -21.28 11.92
C SER A 468 29.31 -21.31 10.39
N TYR A 469 28.08 -21.23 9.88
CA TYR A 469 27.79 -21.18 8.44
C TYR A 469 28.48 -19.99 7.76
N VAL A 470 28.31 -18.77 8.28
CA VAL A 470 28.93 -17.56 7.73
C VAL A 470 30.46 -17.65 7.78
N ILE A 471 31.04 -18.14 8.88
CA ILE A 471 32.50 -18.30 9.01
C ILE A 471 33.07 -19.28 7.98
N ARG A 472 32.38 -20.40 7.73
CA ARG A 472 32.76 -21.38 6.70
C ARG A 472 32.64 -20.79 5.30
N LYS A 473 31.58 -20.04 5.00
CA LYS A 473 31.42 -19.31 3.72
C LYS A 473 32.50 -18.27 3.48
N GLN A 474 33.06 -17.72 4.55
CA GLN A 474 34.21 -16.83 4.48
C GLN A 474 35.55 -17.56 4.31
N HIS A 475 35.57 -18.90 4.18
CA HIS A 475 36.75 -19.74 3.97
C HIS A 475 37.87 -19.50 5.00
N VAL A 476 37.49 -19.18 6.25
CA VAL A 476 38.43 -18.94 7.36
C VAL A 476 38.98 -20.25 7.96
N PRO A 477 38.15 -21.30 8.18
CA PRO A 477 38.65 -22.58 8.70
C PRO A 477 39.72 -23.17 7.78
N PRO A 478 40.83 -23.73 8.32
CA PRO A 478 41.93 -24.22 7.50
C PRO A 478 41.54 -25.25 6.43
N ALA A 479 40.52 -26.06 6.69
CA ALA A 479 40.02 -27.07 5.75
C ALA A 479 39.29 -26.46 4.54
N ASP A 480 38.74 -25.26 4.69
CA ASP A 480 37.92 -24.60 3.67
C ASP A 480 38.74 -23.59 2.85
N ARG A 481 39.97 -23.25 3.24
CA ARG A 481 40.79 -22.23 2.57
C ARG A 481 41.03 -22.53 1.09
N TYR A 482 41.04 -21.48 0.29
CA TYR A 482 41.38 -21.56 -1.12
C TYR A 482 42.83 -22.04 -1.31
N ALA A 483 43.05 -22.82 -2.37
CA ALA A 483 44.37 -23.33 -2.72
C ALA A 483 45.34 -22.22 -3.17
N SER A 484 44.82 -21.17 -3.82
CA SER A 484 45.62 -20.07 -4.39
C SER A 484 44.85 -18.75 -4.44
N LEU A 485 45.56 -17.65 -4.73
CA LEU A 485 44.95 -16.33 -4.92
C LEU A 485 44.04 -16.32 -6.14
N GLU A 486 44.46 -16.98 -7.22
CA GLU A 486 43.70 -17.09 -8.47
C GLU A 486 42.35 -17.77 -8.22
N ALA A 487 42.34 -18.87 -7.44
CA ALA A 487 41.11 -19.55 -7.04
C ALA A 487 40.19 -18.66 -6.18
N LEU A 488 40.77 -17.95 -5.21
CA LEU A 488 40.02 -17.01 -4.36
C LEU A 488 39.40 -15.89 -5.21
N VAL A 489 40.18 -15.22 -6.07
CA VAL A 489 39.65 -14.11 -6.88
C VAL A 489 38.68 -14.63 -7.93
N ALA A 490 38.87 -15.83 -8.49
CA ALA A 490 37.91 -16.44 -9.41
C ALA A 490 36.55 -16.66 -8.73
N ASP A 491 36.53 -17.15 -7.49
CA ASP A 491 35.29 -17.49 -6.77
C ASP A 491 34.64 -16.29 -6.04
N ARG A 492 35.44 -15.45 -5.36
CA ARG A 492 34.97 -14.29 -4.56
C ARG A 492 34.94 -12.98 -5.35
N GLY A 493 35.71 -12.89 -6.43
CA GLY A 493 35.78 -11.70 -7.28
C GLY A 493 36.85 -10.69 -6.90
N TYR A 494 37.24 -10.63 -5.63
CA TYR A 494 38.23 -9.67 -5.17
C TYR A 494 38.93 -10.13 -3.90
N ILE A 495 39.95 -9.37 -3.51
CA ILE A 495 40.64 -9.47 -2.24
C ILE A 495 41.09 -8.08 -1.77
N ARG A 496 40.93 -7.75 -0.49
CA ARG A 496 41.24 -6.39 -0.01
C ARG A 496 42.71 -6.19 0.33
N ASN A 497 43.32 -7.15 1.03
CA ASN A 497 44.67 -6.99 1.58
C ASN A 497 45.33 -8.32 1.98
N ASP A 498 46.58 -8.22 2.44
CA ASP A 498 47.39 -9.34 2.95
C ASP A 498 46.72 -10.09 4.12
N SER A 499 46.00 -9.40 5.01
CA SER A 499 45.33 -10.04 6.15
C SER A 499 44.23 -11.00 5.67
N GLU A 500 43.45 -10.59 4.68
CA GLU A 500 42.45 -11.43 4.03
C GLU A 500 43.07 -12.61 3.29
N LEU A 501 44.20 -12.40 2.61
CA LEU A 501 44.94 -13.46 1.94
C LEU A 501 45.38 -14.53 2.95
N MET A 502 45.98 -14.12 4.07
CA MET A 502 46.49 -15.03 5.10
C MET A 502 45.39 -15.81 5.81
N ALA A 503 44.19 -15.22 5.94
CA ALA A 503 43.05 -15.87 6.57
C ALA A 503 42.42 -16.94 5.67
N ARG A 504 42.42 -16.71 4.34
CA ARG A 504 41.58 -17.47 3.39
C ARG A 504 42.34 -18.32 2.38
N VAL A 505 43.65 -18.19 2.27
CA VAL A 505 44.48 -18.95 1.31
C VAL A 505 45.51 -19.80 2.06
N SER A 506 45.65 -21.06 1.65
CA SER A 506 46.55 -22.03 2.31
C SER A 506 48.05 -21.73 2.08
N GLY A 507 48.39 -20.98 1.03
CA GLY A 507 49.77 -20.62 0.67
C GLY A 507 50.27 -19.31 1.30
N ARG A 508 51.38 -19.36 2.04
CA ARG A 508 52.04 -18.18 2.65
C ARG A 508 52.93 -17.41 1.67
N LYS A 509 52.34 -16.80 0.64
CA LYS A 509 53.06 -15.85 -0.24
C LYS A 509 52.66 -14.42 0.09
N LEU A 510 53.63 -13.51 0.13
CA LEU A 510 53.36 -12.07 0.28
C LEU A 510 52.56 -11.56 -0.91
N PHE A 511 51.50 -10.82 -0.63
CA PHE A 511 50.55 -10.31 -1.61
C PHE A 511 51.20 -9.48 -2.71
N LYS A 512 52.21 -8.67 -2.37
CA LYS A 512 53.02 -7.88 -3.32
C LYS A 512 53.71 -8.73 -4.40
N LYS A 513 54.08 -9.99 -4.10
CA LYS A 513 54.66 -10.91 -5.10
C LYS A 513 53.62 -11.52 -6.04
N LEU A 514 52.34 -11.54 -5.62
CA LEU A 514 51.25 -12.11 -6.38
C LEU A 514 50.61 -11.08 -7.32
N ILE A 515 50.51 -9.81 -6.89
CA ILE A 515 49.95 -8.72 -7.71
C ILE A 515 50.92 -8.21 -8.79
N GLY A 516 52.25 -8.34 -8.60
CA GLY A 516 53.26 -7.87 -9.54
C GLY A 516 53.33 -8.62 -10.89
N ARG A 517 52.25 -9.30 -11.29
CA ARG A 517 52.11 -10.08 -12.54
C ARG A 517 51.19 -9.40 -13.57
N ASP A 518 50.82 -8.13 -13.38
CA ASP A 518 49.89 -7.35 -14.24
C ASP A 518 48.46 -7.93 -14.45
N GLU A 519 48.16 -9.06 -13.79
CA GLU A 519 46.84 -9.72 -13.82
C GLU A 519 45.81 -9.08 -12.89
N TYR A 520 46.27 -8.40 -11.83
CA TYR A 520 45.40 -7.82 -10.80
C TYR A 520 45.45 -6.29 -10.80
N VAL A 521 44.29 -5.69 -10.68
CA VAL A 521 44.09 -4.24 -10.64
C VAL A 521 43.39 -3.83 -9.36
N LYS A 522 43.73 -2.66 -8.84
CA LYS A 522 43.15 -2.09 -7.64
C LYS A 522 42.07 -1.08 -8.03
N THR A 523 40.84 -1.34 -7.62
CA THR A 523 39.69 -0.44 -7.86
C THR A 523 38.62 -0.66 -6.78
N PHE A 524 37.52 0.08 -6.82
CA PHE A 524 36.38 -0.24 -5.97
C PHE A 524 35.64 -1.47 -6.50
N THR A 525 35.14 -2.31 -5.60
CA THR A 525 34.34 -3.49 -5.97
C THR A 525 32.85 -3.13 -6.09
N SER A 526 31.97 -4.11 -6.33
CA SER A 526 30.52 -3.91 -6.25
C SER A 526 30.07 -3.52 -4.84
N ILE A 527 30.78 -3.98 -3.82
CA ILE A 527 30.65 -3.51 -2.44
C ILE A 527 31.59 -2.29 -2.30
N PRO A 528 31.23 -1.20 -1.59
CA PRO A 528 31.95 0.07 -1.59
C PRO A 528 33.28 0.06 -0.82
N TYR A 529 34.12 -0.94 -1.07
CA TYR A 529 35.49 -1.05 -0.58
C TYR A 529 36.46 -1.14 -1.76
N ILE A 530 37.70 -0.68 -1.52
CA ILE A 530 38.81 -0.91 -2.43
C ILE A 530 39.26 -2.36 -2.31
N GLY A 531 39.40 -3.02 -3.46
CA GLY A 531 39.91 -4.38 -3.57
C GLY A 531 40.81 -4.55 -4.79
N TYR A 532 41.54 -5.65 -4.80
CA TYR A 532 42.31 -6.13 -5.94
C TYR A 532 41.47 -7.20 -6.65
N THR A 533 41.32 -7.05 -7.96
CA THR A 533 40.46 -7.87 -8.80
C THR A 533 41.07 -8.03 -10.19
N THR A 534 40.44 -8.80 -11.08
CA THR A 534 40.85 -8.89 -12.49
C THR A 534 40.16 -7.79 -13.31
N ARG A 535 40.70 -7.45 -14.49
CA ARG A 535 40.12 -6.43 -15.37
C ARG A 535 38.67 -6.76 -15.77
N ASP A 536 38.40 -8.02 -16.11
CA ASP A 536 37.05 -8.49 -16.45
C ASP A 536 36.03 -8.25 -15.32
N LYS A 537 36.46 -8.41 -14.07
CA LYS A 537 35.61 -8.18 -12.91
C LYS A 537 35.48 -6.69 -12.57
N ALA A 538 36.51 -5.90 -12.82
CA ALA A 538 36.41 -4.45 -12.75
C ALA A 538 35.34 -3.91 -13.71
N LEU A 539 35.23 -4.49 -14.93
CA LEU A 539 34.16 -4.16 -15.89
C LEU A 539 32.77 -4.51 -15.35
N LEU A 540 32.60 -5.66 -14.69
CA LEU A 540 31.35 -6.02 -14.02
C LEU A 540 31.00 -5.05 -12.89
N TYR A 541 31.98 -4.62 -12.09
CA TYR A 541 31.76 -3.64 -11.02
C TYR A 541 31.38 -2.27 -11.58
N ALA A 542 32.03 -1.82 -12.65
CA ALA A 542 31.67 -0.58 -13.33
C ALA A 542 30.25 -0.66 -13.91
N SER A 543 29.92 -1.80 -14.53
CA SER A 543 28.60 -2.07 -15.11
C SER A 543 27.48 -2.08 -14.05
N ALA A 544 27.74 -2.62 -12.85
CA ALA A 544 26.77 -2.65 -11.77
C ALA A 544 26.45 -1.26 -11.18
N LYS A 545 27.44 -0.35 -11.23
CA LYS A 545 27.30 1.02 -10.70
C LYS A 545 26.61 1.95 -11.67
N GLN A 546 26.99 1.89 -12.96
CA GLN A 546 26.44 2.65 -14.10
C GLN A 546 25.64 3.90 -13.69
N THR A 547 26.34 5.01 -13.57
CA THR A 547 25.79 6.33 -13.28
C THR A 547 26.13 7.27 -14.42
N GLU A 548 25.32 8.31 -14.60
CA GLU A 548 25.69 9.43 -15.47
C GLU A 548 26.92 10.13 -14.91
N LEU A 549 27.85 10.46 -15.81
CA LEU A 549 29.09 11.15 -15.46
C LEU A 549 28.89 12.65 -15.57
N THR A 550 29.48 13.40 -14.65
CA THR A 550 29.59 14.86 -14.80
C THR A 550 30.52 15.21 -15.97
N GLU A 551 30.49 16.47 -16.40
CA GLU A 551 31.38 16.96 -17.45
C GLU A 551 32.86 16.79 -17.06
N GLU A 552 33.19 17.08 -15.81
CA GLU A 552 34.53 16.92 -15.23
C GLU A 552 34.98 15.47 -15.27
N GLN A 553 34.14 14.55 -14.77
CA GLN A 553 34.42 13.12 -14.76
C GLN A 553 34.63 12.59 -16.18
N SER A 554 33.78 13.00 -17.13
CA SER A 554 33.88 12.59 -18.52
C SER A 554 35.20 13.03 -19.16
N LYS A 555 35.62 14.28 -18.97
CA LYS A 555 36.90 14.79 -19.49
C LYS A 555 38.11 14.15 -18.81
N VAL A 556 38.08 13.97 -17.49
CA VAL A 556 39.18 13.30 -16.76
C VAL A 556 39.31 11.84 -17.22
N LEU A 557 38.20 11.13 -17.45
CA LEU A 557 38.22 9.78 -18.00
C LEU A 557 38.84 9.73 -19.40
N GLN A 558 38.53 10.69 -20.27
CA GLN A 558 39.17 10.82 -21.59
C GLN A 558 40.67 11.06 -21.50
N ILE A 559 41.12 11.86 -20.53
CA ILE A 559 42.54 12.08 -20.26
C ILE A 559 43.21 10.76 -19.85
N VAL A 560 42.61 10.00 -18.93
CA VAL A 560 43.13 8.69 -18.52
C VAL A 560 43.26 7.78 -19.73
N ARG A 561 42.20 7.60 -20.52
CA ARG A 561 42.22 6.77 -21.76
C ARG A 561 43.28 7.20 -22.77
N ARG A 562 43.60 8.49 -22.85
CA ARG A 562 44.60 9.00 -23.79
C ARG A 562 46.03 8.72 -23.37
N PHE A 563 46.30 8.70 -22.06
CA PHE A 563 47.66 8.65 -21.50
C PHE A 563 47.93 7.37 -20.71
N GLU A 564 47.00 6.42 -20.68
CA GLU A 564 47.14 5.21 -19.89
C GLU A 564 48.30 4.30 -20.36
N PRO A 565 49.03 3.66 -19.43
CA PRO A 565 49.00 3.89 -17.98
C PRO A 565 49.59 5.26 -17.61
N ALA A 566 48.85 6.08 -16.84
CA ALA A 566 49.21 7.46 -16.52
C ALA A 566 49.48 7.66 -15.02
N ALA A 567 50.51 8.44 -14.66
CA ALA A 567 50.71 8.83 -13.27
C ALA A 567 49.73 9.94 -12.88
N LYS A 568 49.30 9.99 -11.61
CA LYS A 568 48.39 11.04 -11.09
C LYS A 568 48.87 12.46 -11.47
N LYS A 569 50.18 12.71 -11.35
CA LYS A 569 50.79 14.01 -11.67
C LYS A 569 50.64 14.40 -13.14
N ASP A 570 50.69 13.42 -14.05
CA ASP A 570 50.55 13.67 -15.48
C ASP A 570 49.09 13.96 -15.84
N ILE A 571 48.13 13.25 -15.24
CA ILE A 571 46.69 13.51 -15.38
C ILE A 571 46.35 14.93 -14.91
N VAL A 572 46.82 15.31 -13.72
CA VAL A 572 46.60 16.67 -13.17
C VAL A 572 47.23 17.74 -14.07
N ARG A 573 48.44 17.52 -14.59
CA ARG A 573 49.14 18.50 -15.43
C ARG A 573 48.40 18.80 -16.75
N VAL A 574 47.73 17.81 -17.34
CA VAL A 574 47.05 17.96 -18.63
C VAL A 574 45.55 18.25 -18.50
N SER A 575 45.01 18.19 -17.27
CA SER A 575 43.61 18.48 -17.00
C SER A 575 43.29 19.97 -17.20
N PRO A 576 42.15 20.30 -17.83
CA PRO A 576 41.70 21.70 -17.94
C PRO A 576 41.12 22.25 -16.62
N TYR A 577 40.96 21.40 -15.60
CA TYR A 577 40.40 21.75 -14.30
C TYR A 577 41.47 22.03 -13.25
N SER A 578 41.06 22.56 -12.10
CA SER A 578 41.97 22.73 -10.96
C SER A 578 42.50 21.37 -10.46
N GLU A 579 43.61 21.36 -9.73
CA GLU A 579 44.14 20.14 -9.14
C GLU A 579 43.11 19.47 -8.19
N PRO A 580 42.47 20.18 -7.25
CA PRO A 580 41.40 19.60 -6.43
C PRO A 580 40.29 18.93 -7.24
N ASP A 581 39.71 19.63 -8.21
CA ASP A 581 38.58 19.12 -9.01
C ASP A 581 38.98 17.90 -9.85
N THR A 582 40.20 17.93 -10.41
CA THR A 582 40.74 16.80 -11.19
C THR A 582 40.94 15.57 -10.30
N VAL A 583 41.45 15.77 -9.09
CA VAL A 583 41.67 14.68 -8.13
C VAL A 583 40.34 14.12 -7.63
N GLU A 584 39.36 14.98 -7.37
CA GLU A 584 38.02 14.58 -6.99
C GLU A 584 37.34 13.76 -8.09
N ALA A 585 37.36 14.26 -9.34
CA ALA A 585 36.86 13.54 -10.50
C ALA A 585 37.57 12.20 -10.70
N LEU A 586 38.90 12.15 -10.58
CA LEU A 586 39.67 10.90 -10.70
C LEU A 586 39.30 9.91 -9.59
N ASN A 587 39.18 10.36 -8.34
CA ASN A 587 38.76 9.52 -7.22
C ASN A 587 37.33 9.00 -7.44
N SER A 588 36.44 9.84 -7.92
CA SER A 588 35.06 9.45 -8.26
C SER A 588 35.04 8.38 -9.35
N LEU A 589 35.82 8.51 -10.41
CA LEU A 589 35.95 7.48 -11.46
C LEU A 589 36.51 6.15 -10.93
N VAL A 590 37.42 6.18 -9.96
CA VAL A 590 37.90 4.98 -9.26
C VAL A 590 36.80 4.38 -8.38
N HIS A 591 36.01 5.21 -7.70
CA HIS A 591 34.81 4.78 -6.96
C HIS A 591 33.77 4.12 -7.85
N LEU A 592 33.59 4.61 -9.08
CA LEU A 592 32.72 4.03 -10.11
C LEU A 592 33.32 2.80 -10.79
N SER A 593 34.53 2.40 -10.41
CA SER A 593 35.27 1.30 -11.04
C SER A 593 35.56 1.51 -12.53
N LEU A 594 35.42 2.73 -13.06
CA LEU A 594 35.74 3.07 -14.45
C LEU A 594 37.24 3.28 -14.68
N VAL A 595 37.97 3.50 -13.58
CA VAL A 595 39.43 3.64 -13.55
C VAL A 595 39.99 2.71 -12.47
N TYR A 596 41.15 2.11 -12.74
CA TYR A 596 41.87 1.27 -11.79
C TYR A 596 43.34 1.70 -11.67
N GLN A 597 43.98 1.23 -10.60
CA GLN A 597 45.42 1.34 -10.39
C GLN A 597 46.10 -0.02 -10.64
N ASP A 598 47.23 -0.02 -11.34
CA ASP A 598 48.06 -1.21 -11.51
C ASP A 598 49.00 -1.46 -10.31
N SER A 599 49.89 -2.45 -10.44
CA SER A 599 50.85 -2.82 -9.40
C SER A 599 51.90 -1.73 -9.06
N VAL A 600 52.06 -0.74 -9.95
CA VAL A 600 53.01 0.39 -9.82
C VAL A 600 52.26 1.70 -9.51
N SER A 601 50.94 1.63 -9.23
CA SER A 601 50.07 2.78 -8.93
C SER A 601 49.87 3.75 -10.11
N MET A 602 50.01 3.27 -11.34
CA MET A 602 49.59 4.00 -12.54
C MET A 602 48.10 3.77 -12.80
N TYR A 603 47.43 4.78 -13.36
CA TYR A 603 46.01 4.75 -13.64
C TYR A 603 45.74 4.34 -15.09
N SER A 604 44.76 3.46 -15.26
CA SER A 604 44.21 3.06 -16.55
C SER A 604 42.69 3.00 -16.46
N ALA A 605 42.02 3.21 -17.58
CA ALA A 605 40.59 3.01 -17.72
C ALA A 605 40.27 1.51 -17.74
N VAL A 606 39.06 1.17 -17.30
CA VAL A 606 38.52 -0.16 -17.56
C VAL A 606 38.08 -0.22 -19.02
N ASP A 607 38.69 -1.16 -19.75
CA ASP A 607 38.36 -1.45 -21.14
C ASP A 607 37.24 -2.49 -21.26
N GLY A 608 36.44 -2.38 -22.33
CA GLY A 608 35.36 -3.31 -22.67
C GLY A 608 33.98 -2.66 -22.74
N ASP A 609 33.05 -3.35 -23.39
CA ASP A 609 31.66 -2.90 -23.47
C ASP A 609 30.96 -3.15 -22.13
N LEU A 610 30.32 -2.11 -21.61
CA LEU A 610 29.55 -2.22 -20.37
C LEU A 610 28.40 -3.22 -20.55
N ILE A 611 28.25 -4.09 -19.55
CA ILE A 611 27.17 -5.08 -19.49
C ILE A 611 25.90 -4.39 -19.00
N PRO A 612 24.68 -4.80 -19.41
CA PRO A 612 23.45 -4.26 -18.85
C PRO A 612 23.47 -4.23 -17.31
N LYS A 613 23.11 -3.07 -16.73
CA LYS A 613 23.22 -2.81 -15.28
C LYS A 613 22.54 -3.89 -14.44
N ASP A 614 21.35 -4.32 -14.84
CA ASP A 614 20.55 -5.34 -14.17
C ASP A 614 21.27 -6.70 -14.11
N GLN A 615 21.95 -7.08 -15.19
CA GLN A 615 22.74 -8.32 -15.26
C GLN A 615 23.99 -8.23 -14.38
N ALA A 616 24.68 -7.09 -14.41
CA ALA A 616 25.86 -6.86 -13.58
C ALA A 616 25.51 -6.80 -12.08
N GLN A 617 24.40 -6.16 -11.72
CA GLN A 617 23.88 -6.13 -10.36
C GLN A 617 23.44 -7.52 -9.87
N LEU A 618 22.78 -8.31 -10.73
CA LEU A 618 22.43 -9.70 -10.40
C LEU A 618 23.68 -10.55 -10.15
N TRP A 619 24.70 -10.41 -10.98
CA TRP A 619 25.98 -11.09 -10.76
C TRP A 619 26.59 -10.69 -9.41
N ALA A 620 26.67 -9.39 -9.12
CA ALA A 620 27.22 -8.89 -7.87
C ALA A 620 26.41 -9.36 -6.64
N ALA A 621 25.09 -9.41 -6.75
CA ALA A 621 24.20 -9.96 -5.74
C ALA A 621 24.48 -11.44 -5.46
N LYS A 622 24.60 -12.26 -6.51
CA LYS A 622 24.94 -13.69 -6.38
C LYS A 622 26.28 -13.88 -5.68
N MET A 623 27.27 -13.04 -5.99
CA MET A 623 28.59 -13.06 -5.35
C MET A 623 28.51 -12.74 -3.85
N ALA A 624 27.73 -11.73 -3.46
CA ALA A 624 27.51 -11.42 -2.04
C ALA A 624 26.92 -12.63 -1.29
N PHE A 625 25.93 -13.31 -1.85
CA PHE A 625 25.36 -14.52 -1.25
C PHE A 625 26.33 -15.70 -1.24
N LYS A 626 27.21 -15.88 -2.23
CA LYS A 626 28.29 -16.89 -2.14
C LYS A 626 29.20 -16.63 -0.96
N GLU A 627 29.49 -15.36 -0.72
CA GLU A 627 30.48 -14.95 0.26
C GLU A 627 29.97 -15.00 1.70
N PHE A 628 28.75 -14.50 1.94
CA PHE A 628 28.18 -14.41 3.29
C PHE A 628 27.10 -15.46 3.55
N GLY A 629 26.59 -16.11 2.51
CA GLY A 629 25.61 -17.19 2.61
C GLY A 629 24.17 -16.73 2.85
N MET A 630 23.97 -15.75 3.73
CA MET A 630 22.64 -15.36 4.20
C MET A 630 22.51 -13.85 4.45
N PHE A 631 21.36 -13.28 4.11
CA PHE A 631 21.01 -11.87 4.37
C PHE A 631 19.50 -11.71 4.65
N SER A 632 19.13 -10.74 5.48
CA SER A 632 17.80 -10.11 5.39
C SER A 632 17.75 -9.12 4.21
N ALA A 633 16.55 -8.71 3.79
CA ALA A 633 16.41 -7.71 2.71
C ALA A 633 17.08 -6.37 3.06
N GLU A 634 16.93 -5.90 4.30
CA GLU A 634 17.59 -4.69 4.82
C GLU A 634 19.10 -4.81 4.83
N GLN A 635 19.63 -5.92 5.37
CA GLN A 635 21.07 -6.16 5.38
C GLN A 635 21.62 -6.21 3.96
N PHE A 636 20.93 -6.87 3.04
CA PHE A 636 21.34 -6.96 1.64
C PHE A 636 21.31 -5.60 0.93
N SER A 637 20.23 -4.83 1.09
CA SER A 637 20.09 -3.48 0.52
C SER A 637 21.18 -2.54 1.03
N LEU A 638 21.44 -2.54 2.34
CA LEU A 638 22.50 -1.74 2.96
C LEU A 638 23.89 -2.21 2.50
N PHE A 639 24.13 -3.52 2.45
CA PHE A 639 25.42 -4.09 2.09
C PHE A 639 25.81 -3.81 0.64
N MET A 640 24.83 -3.86 -0.27
CA MET A 640 25.02 -3.57 -1.68
C MET A 640 24.91 -2.08 -2.03
N ASP A 641 24.52 -1.24 -1.06
CA ASP A 641 24.25 0.19 -1.26
C ASP A 641 23.25 0.45 -2.40
N ILE A 642 22.14 -0.29 -2.38
CA ILE A 642 21.07 -0.18 -3.39
C ILE A 642 19.73 0.09 -2.72
N ARG A 643 18.81 0.74 -3.46
CA ARG A 643 17.43 0.96 -3.02
C ARG A 643 16.73 -0.36 -2.70
N MET A 644 15.87 -0.36 -1.69
CA MET A 644 15.10 -1.54 -1.25
C MET A 644 14.29 -2.18 -2.38
N SER A 645 13.73 -1.38 -3.28
CA SER A 645 13.00 -1.85 -4.46
C SER A 645 13.86 -2.71 -5.40
N VAL A 646 15.11 -2.28 -5.65
CA VAL A 646 16.10 -3.02 -6.45
C VAL A 646 16.53 -4.28 -5.70
N ALA A 647 16.76 -4.18 -4.39
CA ALA A 647 17.10 -5.33 -3.54
C ALA A 647 16.02 -6.42 -3.59
N ARG A 648 14.74 -6.07 -3.37
CA ARG A 648 13.59 -6.97 -3.47
C ARG A 648 13.50 -7.62 -4.86
N SER A 649 13.69 -6.84 -5.93
CA SER A 649 13.69 -7.37 -7.31
C SER A 649 14.81 -8.39 -7.55
N LEU A 650 16.03 -8.12 -7.08
CA LEU A 650 17.16 -9.04 -7.23
C LEU A 650 16.96 -10.32 -6.41
N LEU A 651 16.48 -10.19 -5.16
CA LEU A 651 16.15 -11.33 -4.30
C LEU A 651 15.10 -12.23 -4.96
N ARG A 652 14.00 -11.65 -5.46
CA ARG A 652 12.95 -12.39 -6.18
C ARG A 652 13.49 -13.10 -7.41
N LYS A 653 14.28 -12.41 -8.24
CA LYS A 653 14.89 -13.01 -9.43
C LYS A 653 15.78 -14.21 -9.07
N MET A 654 16.59 -14.09 -8.02
CA MET A 654 17.43 -15.19 -7.54
C MET A 654 16.62 -16.33 -6.91
N GLU A 655 15.48 -16.06 -6.28
CA GLU A 655 14.54 -17.11 -5.85
C GLU A 655 13.91 -17.83 -7.04
N ASP A 656 13.45 -17.11 -8.05
CA ASP A 656 12.81 -17.66 -9.25
C ASP A 656 13.77 -18.54 -10.07
N GLU A 657 15.06 -18.16 -10.09
CA GLU A 657 16.14 -18.97 -10.65
C GLU A 657 16.53 -20.19 -9.77
N GLY A 658 15.93 -20.35 -8.59
CA GLY A 658 16.24 -21.42 -7.64
C GLY A 658 17.61 -21.27 -6.96
N TYR A 659 18.22 -20.09 -7.05
CA TYR A 659 19.53 -19.79 -6.45
C TYR A 659 19.41 -19.52 -4.95
N LEU A 660 18.32 -18.87 -4.53
CA LEU A 660 18.02 -18.59 -3.12
C LEU A 660 16.75 -19.30 -2.66
N VAL A 661 16.70 -19.57 -1.36
CA VAL A 661 15.48 -19.87 -0.62
C VAL A 661 15.34 -18.86 0.51
N LYS A 662 14.10 -18.60 0.92
CA LYS A 662 13.80 -17.70 2.04
C LYS A 662 13.05 -18.41 3.16
N GLY A 663 13.21 -17.90 4.37
CA GLY A 663 12.53 -18.38 5.56
C GLY A 663 12.80 -17.49 6.77
N PHE A 664 12.11 -17.79 7.86
CA PHE A 664 12.42 -17.21 9.17
C PHE A 664 13.56 -18.03 9.77
N LEU A 665 14.75 -17.91 9.17
CA LEU A 665 15.83 -18.90 9.30
C LEU A 665 16.50 -18.90 10.68
N GLU A 666 16.46 -17.80 11.42
CA GLU A 666 17.02 -17.75 12.77
C GLU A 666 15.94 -18.10 13.79
N LYS A 667 16.24 -19.05 14.68
CA LYS A 667 15.32 -19.47 15.74
C LYS A 667 14.93 -18.27 16.61
N ASP A 668 13.65 -18.19 16.94
CA ASP A 668 13.06 -17.12 17.77
C ASP A 668 13.21 -15.71 17.15
N CYS A 669 13.53 -15.63 15.85
CA CYS A 669 13.67 -14.39 15.10
C CYS A 669 12.52 -14.24 14.10
N SER A 670 11.94 -13.05 14.07
CA SER A 670 10.88 -12.69 13.12
C SER A 670 11.45 -12.09 11.82
N THR A 671 12.76 -12.02 11.64
CA THR A 671 13.33 -11.45 10.40
C THR A 671 13.28 -12.49 9.28
N LEU A 672 12.65 -12.13 8.17
CA LEU A 672 12.72 -12.94 6.96
C LEU A 672 14.12 -12.82 6.35
N MET A 673 14.74 -13.97 6.08
CA MET A 673 16.08 -14.06 5.53
C MET A 673 16.13 -14.96 4.31
N TRP A 674 17.10 -14.68 3.45
CA TRP A 674 17.44 -15.45 2.26
C TRP A 674 18.75 -16.16 2.48
N MET A 675 18.85 -17.39 2.01
CA MET A 675 20.10 -18.15 1.97
C MET A 675 20.25 -18.88 0.65
N LEU A 676 21.48 -19.34 0.36
CA LEU A 676 21.75 -20.19 -0.80
C LEU A 676 20.89 -21.47 -0.75
N ALA A 677 20.19 -21.76 -1.84
CA ALA A 677 19.30 -22.92 -1.95
C ALA A 677 20.04 -24.25 -1.74
N GLU A 678 21.28 -24.34 -2.21
CA GLU A 678 22.15 -25.52 -2.06
C GLU A 678 22.52 -25.82 -0.59
N ASP A 679 22.47 -24.82 0.30
CA ASP A 679 22.84 -24.98 1.70
C ASP A 679 21.64 -25.21 2.62
N LYS A 680 20.41 -25.15 2.10
CA LYS A 680 19.19 -25.25 2.92
C LYS A 680 19.12 -26.53 3.77
N ASP A 681 19.71 -27.62 3.27
CA ASP A 681 19.72 -28.95 3.90
C ASP A 681 21.06 -29.25 4.62
N ARG A 682 22.04 -28.34 4.55
CA ARG A 682 23.37 -28.56 5.11
C ARG A 682 23.29 -28.69 6.62
N LYS A 683 23.93 -29.73 7.17
CA LYS A 683 24.18 -29.81 8.62
C LYS A 683 25.29 -28.82 8.94
N VAL A 684 24.99 -27.85 9.79
CA VAL A 684 25.98 -26.89 10.24
C VAL A 684 26.54 -27.44 11.54
N GLU A 685 27.68 -28.13 11.44
CA GLU A 685 28.45 -28.60 12.60
C GLU A 685 29.28 -27.49 13.23
#